data_AF-R1EBL7-F1
#
_entry.id   AF-R1EBL7-F1
#
_cell.length_a   1.000
_cell.length_b   1.000
_cell.length_c   1.000
_cell.angle_alpha   90.00
_cell.angle_beta   90.00
_cell.angle_gamma   90.00
#
_symmetry.space_group_name_H-M   'P 1'
#
loop_
_entity.id
_entity.type
_entity.pdbx_description
1 polymer ?
#
loop_
_entity_poly.entity_id
_entity_poly.type
_entity_poly.pdbx_seq_one_letter_code
_entity_poly.pdbx_strand_id
1 'polypeptide(L)'
;MSRGVLLPLSAVLLLLSSLAAEDLPGGSVTLLRTTSVALGDVNGDGKVDIVVANSPAELWYAGVPNQLLLGSAMGGFEEAVTLMGGSLTTLSVALESESQYFDRAQRGCVDCPAAGVRFAILLGIAFAAAGAGVLCYLALTRVAILGRAGARAAHRLARIEFSVGFQPKLKVLVSFYQIGATLGPVYGVRLHESLTRWTNIIDIFRLDVLGLTYPAACLGSMHTRLLITALWPIVAILLGAAALSSHAIAVWLLSGRADIARRDLARATLGRMLYLAIFVVYLVLPSVSRSIFKARLCESYDINVFTGARRSFLVADLDVLCSDDDPVFRGLGAIFWALFGVWPVLAPLTFLALLLSIRPAVRAKRISPLARACRFLWRDYDADFLFWEVFDLARKLFLASLVLFIDQEYGSSKMLRLVVATVVSALFLAALALARPFKRSDDLYLACVANLLLTCCFCLGTVIQLCGEDNDQCYQLVGLNDARRASEFVIGLTAAMLVASLTIIILKAVTAVTAPTLRLVATGRAPILELPSGCHFHGFISHAWGTGQDQTHTVVRQLQLLMPGVRIWLDVDNLDDVGKLEESVADSATFIIFLSAGYFRSWNCRRELYAALASKRPFIVVHEADTAKGGASIQALRDECRESCVEVAPPAYPSYSGPDEVLACVFDEADPIVWVRVHDFQVESLKEIALRMLRHTPYYARHNSELAPGVAVPGEVGPFALSSPITVLVCRDNKGAFDVAREVKAVAREGRGSAATNAEAFTIREADDALERANAAPLQGRAVLLLYLNEKTFLDPSGTVARIVQTAMDRGIAIAPVAEQDPASGGCAFRQFFQQTPQVLQQPPYKLFDTLAVPLYPSSQHRKAATQGVPTRAASYDVQEEADALALHRERVLKSLRPLVKEPTATASTAPAVWAFSRGLSA
;
A
#
# COMPACT_ATOMS: atom_id res chain seq x y z
N MET A 1 -66.38 14.10 2.42
CA MET A 1 -67.81 14.46 2.20
C MET A 1 -68.63 13.19 2.19
N SER A 2 -69.44 12.92 3.23
CA SER A 2 -70.90 12.78 3.12
C SER A 2 -71.48 11.95 4.27
N ARG A 3 -72.31 12.66 5.07
CA ARG A 3 -73.55 12.22 5.73
C ARG A 3 -73.43 11.24 6.90
N GLY A 4 -73.43 11.84 8.09
CA GLY A 4 -73.88 11.20 9.31
C GLY A 4 -75.36 10.79 9.22
N VAL A 5 -75.64 9.57 9.65
CA VAL A 5 -76.97 9.10 9.98
C VAL A 5 -77.08 9.16 11.49
N LEU A 6 -77.93 10.06 12.00
CA LEU A 6 -78.37 10.09 13.38
C LEU A 6 -79.31 8.90 13.59
N LEU A 7 -78.82 7.83 14.20
CA LEU A 7 -79.67 6.78 14.75
C LEU A 7 -80.36 7.30 16.03
N PRO A 8 -81.66 7.01 16.25
CA PRO A 8 -82.37 7.42 17.46
C PRO A 8 -81.77 6.73 18.69
N LEU A 9 -81.74 7.42 19.83
CA LEU A 9 -81.16 6.93 21.10
C LEU A 9 -81.70 5.55 21.54
N SER A 10 -82.91 5.17 21.10
CA SER A 10 -83.50 3.87 21.34
C SER A 10 -82.83 2.71 20.59
N ALA A 11 -82.21 2.96 19.42
CA ALA A 11 -81.39 1.97 18.72
C ALA A 11 -80.00 1.82 19.38
N VAL A 12 -79.47 2.91 19.96
CA VAL A 12 -78.21 2.89 20.72
C VAL A 12 -78.37 2.12 22.04
N LEU A 13 -79.52 2.22 22.71
CA LEU A 13 -79.80 1.42 23.91
C LEU A 13 -80.04 -0.08 23.64
N LEU A 14 -80.54 -0.45 22.45
CA LEU A 14 -80.66 -1.86 22.03
C LEU A 14 -79.30 -2.46 21.59
N LEU A 15 -78.36 -1.64 21.12
CA LEU A 15 -76.98 -2.07 20.86
C LEU A 15 -76.14 -2.18 22.14
N LEU A 16 -76.36 -1.28 23.11
CA LEU A 16 -75.68 -1.28 24.41
C LEU A 16 -76.13 -2.41 25.36
N SER A 17 -77.24 -3.09 25.07
CA SER A 17 -77.70 -4.26 25.84
C SER A 17 -77.12 -5.59 25.36
N SER A 18 -76.30 -5.59 24.29
CA SER A 18 -75.59 -6.78 23.78
C SER A 18 -74.08 -6.78 24.06
N LEU A 19 -73.53 -5.70 24.60
CA LEU A 19 -72.17 -5.70 25.16
C LEU A 19 -72.20 -6.34 26.55
N ALA A 20 -72.54 -7.63 26.60
CA ALA A 20 -72.01 -8.46 27.67
C ALA A 20 -70.49 -8.33 27.54
N ALA A 21 -69.83 -7.81 28.58
CA ALA A 21 -68.40 -7.99 28.70
C ALA A 21 -68.19 -9.51 28.73
N GLU A 22 -67.78 -10.09 27.61
CA GLU A 22 -67.21 -11.43 27.65
C GLU A 22 -66.03 -11.36 28.62
N ASP A 23 -66.07 -12.21 29.65
CA ASP A 23 -64.94 -12.38 30.54
C ASP A 23 -63.74 -12.74 29.67
N LEU A 24 -62.80 -11.79 29.53
CA LEU A 24 -61.51 -12.07 28.92
C LEU A 24 -60.91 -13.24 29.72
N PRO A 25 -60.47 -14.32 29.06
CA PRO A 25 -59.85 -15.45 29.75
C PRO A 25 -58.50 -15.00 30.28
N GLY A 26 -58.54 -14.48 31.50
CA GLY A 26 -57.47 -13.73 32.13
C GLY A 26 -57.87 -13.41 33.55
N GLY A 27 -58.23 -14.44 34.31
CA GLY A 27 -58.59 -14.35 35.71
C GLY A 27 -57.56 -15.06 36.58
N SER A 28 -57.25 -14.46 37.74
CA SER A 28 -56.59 -15.14 38.86
C SER A 28 -57.56 -16.13 39.50
N VAL A 29 -58.01 -17.14 38.76
CA VAL A 29 -58.84 -18.20 39.32
C VAL A 29 -57.91 -19.25 39.90
N THR A 30 -57.69 -19.14 41.22
CA THR A 30 -57.08 -20.05 42.23
C THR A 30 -55.85 -20.90 41.90
N LEU A 31 -55.50 -21.20 40.65
CA LEU A 31 -54.36 -22.01 40.23
C LEU A 31 -53.63 -21.49 38.97
N LEU A 32 -54.18 -20.50 38.24
CA LEU A 32 -53.63 -19.99 36.97
C LEU A 32 -53.38 -18.47 37.01
N ARG A 33 -52.25 -18.03 36.46
CA ARG A 33 -51.87 -16.62 36.30
C ARG A 33 -51.44 -16.34 34.87
N THR A 34 -52.14 -15.42 34.21
CA THR A 34 -51.71 -14.87 32.92
C THR A 34 -50.51 -13.95 33.12
N THR A 35 -49.43 -14.21 32.42
CA THR A 35 -48.15 -13.48 32.52
C THR A 35 -47.92 -12.54 31.35
N SER A 36 -48.47 -12.86 30.18
CA SER A 36 -48.31 -12.10 28.95
C SER A 36 -49.50 -12.34 28.03
N VAL A 37 -49.85 -11.35 27.22
CA VAL A 37 -50.88 -11.45 26.18
C VAL A 37 -50.31 -10.83 24.91
N ALA A 38 -50.59 -11.44 23.76
CA ALA A 38 -50.30 -10.88 22.45
C ALA A 38 -51.59 -10.82 21.62
N LEU A 39 -51.74 -9.74 20.85
CA LEU A 39 -52.91 -9.47 20.00
C LEU A 39 -52.45 -9.44 18.55
N GLY A 40 -53.17 -10.10 17.66
CA GLY A 40 -52.87 -10.13 16.23
C GLY A 40 -53.81 -11.05 15.47
N ASP A 41 -53.92 -10.85 14.16
CA ASP A 41 -54.68 -11.75 13.28
C ASP A 41 -53.79 -12.98 12.97
N VAL A 42 -54.05 -14.10 13.64
CA VAL A 42 -53.24 -15.32 13.49
C VAL A 42 -53.77 -16.25 12.41
N ASN A 43 -55.02 -16.09 11.98
CA ASN A 43 -55.66 -16.93 10.97
C ASN A 43 -55.85 -16.24 9.60
N GLY A 44 -55.52 -14.94 9.50
CA GLY A 44 -55.57 -14.14 8.29
C GLY A 44 -56.98 -13.70 7.88
N ASP A 45 -57.95 -13.74 8.79
CA ASP A 45 -59.35 -13.42 8.50
C ASP A 45 -59.70 -11.93 8.63
N GLY A 46 -58.71 -11.10 8.99
CA GLY A 46 -58.83 -9.66 9.18
C GLY A 46 -59.38 -9.25 10.54
N LYS A 47 -59.55 -10.18 11.49
CA LYS A 47 -60.01 -9.92 12.85
C LYS A 47 -58.87 -10.08 13.85
N VAL A 48 -59.03 -9.46 15.03
CA VAL A 48 -58.01 -9.52 16.08
C VAL A 48 -58.20 -10.79 16.90
N ASP A 49 -57.18 -11.63 16.93
CA ASP A 49 -57.08 -12.80 17.80
C ASP A 49 -56.21 -12.48 19.04
N ILE A 50 -56.33 -13.30 20.08
CA ILE A 50 -55.56 -13.15 21.32
C ILE A 50 -54.80 -14.43 21.63
N VAL A 51 -53.50 -14.32 21.88
CA VAL A 51 -52.71 -15.38 22.50
C VAL A 51 -52.41 -15.03 23.95
N VAL A 52 -52.82 -15.90 24.86
CA VAL A 52 -52.69 -15.76 26.30
C VAL A 52 -51.61 -16.70 26.80
N ALA A 53 -50.61 -16.13 27.47
CA ALA A 53 -49.54 -16.86 28.14
C ALA A 53 -49.90 -17.10 29.60
N ASN A 54 -49.90 -18.37 30.00
CA ASN A 54 -50.29 -18.76 31.35
C ASN A 54 -49.11 -19.34 32.14
N SER A 55 -49.22 -19.23 33.46
CA SER A 55 -48.31 -19.79 34.45
C SER A 55 -49.10 -20.30 35.66
N PRO A 56 -48.61 -21.32 36.40
CA PRO A 56 -49.22 -21.78 37.61
C PRO A 56 -49.11 -20.72 38.70
N ALA A 57 -50.14 -20.61 39.53
CA ALA A 57 -50.14 -19.70 40.67
C ALA A 57 -49.15 -20.14 41.78
N GLU A 58 -48.80 -21.45 41.84
CA GLU A 58 -47.85 -22.01 42.81
C GLU A 58 -46.82 -22.94 42.16
N LEU A 59 -45.59 -22.95 42.70
CA LEU A 59 -44.38 -23.59 42.14
C LEU A 59 -44.43 -25.13 41.99
N TRP A 60 -45.46 -25.81 42.50
CA TRP A 60 -45.54 -27.28 42.55
C TRP A 60 -46.57 -27.91 41.60
N TYR A 61 -47.32 -27.10 40.83
CA TYR A 61 -48.29 -27.61 39.84
C TYR A 61 -47.65 -27.91 38.48
N ALA A 62 -48.18 -28.92 37.77
CA ALA A 62 -47.84 -29.21 36.38
C ALA A 62 -48.23 -28.04 35.45
N GLY A 63 -47.53 -27.88 34.32
CA GLY A 63 -47.57 -26.66 33.51
C GLY A 63 -48.95 -26.32 32.95
N VAL A 64 -49.20 -25.03 32.76
CA VAL A 64 -50.49 -24.52 32.29
C VAL A 64 -50.41 -24.26 30.79
N PRO A 65 -51.34 -24.77 29.97
CA PRO A 65 -51.33 -24.49 28.54
C PRO A 65 -51.60 -23.00 28.27
N ASN A 66 -50.89 -22.48 27.27
CA ASN A 66 -51.23 -21.18 26.68
C ASN A 66 -52.53 -21.34 25.87
N GLN A 67 -53.25 -20.23 25.67
CA GLN A 67 -54.53 -20.24 24.97
C GLN A 67 -54.49 -19.31 23.76
N LEU A 68 -55.17 -19.70 22.68
CA LEU A 68 -55.44 -18.88 21.51
C LEU A 68 -56.95 -18.66 21.41
N LEU A 69 -57.37 -17.41 21.32
CA LEU A 69 -58.75 -16.99 21.12
C LEU A 69 -58.90 -16.38 19.74
N LEU A 70 -59.73 -16.96 18.90
CA LEU A 70 -59.98 -16.42 17.57
C LEU A 70 -61.10 -15.38 17.63
N GLY A 71 -60.90 -14.23 16.98
CA GLY A 71 -61.90 -13.18 16.88
C GLY A 71 -63.09 -13.61 16.04
N SER A 72 -64.31 -13.40 16.54
CA SER A 72 -65.55 -13.68 15.80
C SER A 72 -66.06 -12.44 15.06
N ALA A 73 -66.87 -12.66 14.02
CA ALA A 73 -67.48 -11.58 13.24
C ALA A 73 -68.49 -10.72 14.02
N MET A 74 -68.92 -11.17 15.20
CA MET A 74 -69.93 -10.49 16.03
C MET A 74 -69.34 -9.70 17.20
N GLY A 75 -68.01 -9.59 17.30
CA GLY A 75 -67.35 -8.77 18.32
C GLY A 75 -67.00 -9.49 19.63
N GLY A 76 -67.05 -10.83 19.65
CA GLY A 76 -66.56 -11.70 20.74
C GLY A 76 -65.48 -12.68 20.27
N PHE A 77 -65.05 -13.60 21.14
CA PHE A 77 -64.03 -14.62 20.81
C PHE A 77 -64.62 -16.04 20.69
N GLU A 78 -64.11 -16.84 19.77
CA GLU A 78 -64.39 -18.28 19.69
C GLU A 78 -63.77 -19.04 20.89
N GLU A 79 -64.17 -20.31 21.05
CA GLU A 79 -63.67 -21.18 22.12
C GLU A 79 -62.12 -21.24 22.11
N ALA A 80 -61.51 -21.06 23.29
CA ALA A 80 -60.07 -21.00 23.44
C ALA A 80 -59.39 -22.30 22.98
N VAL A 81 -58.59 -22.20 21.93
CA VAL A 81 -57.72 -23.29 21.47
C VAL A 81 -56.52 -23.40 22.41
N THR A 82 -56.35 -24.56 23.03
CA THR A 82 -55.18 -24.81 23.88
C THR A 82 -53.94 -25.03 23.03
N LEU A 83 -52.97 -24.12 23.16
CA LEU A 83 -51.66 -24.25 22.54
C LEU A 83 -50.83 -25.20 23.42
N MET A 84 -50.39 -26.32 22.85
CA MET A 84 -49.47 -27.24 23.53
C MET A 84 -48.09 -26.58 23.67
N GLY A 85 -47.91 -25.78 24.72
CA GLY A 85 -46.65 -25.14 25.08
C GLY A 85 -45.95 -25.91 26.18
N GLY A 86 -44.87 -26.61 25.84
CA GLY A 86 -44.01 -27.28 26.82
C GLY A 86 -43.19 -26.30 27.65
N SER A 87 -43.75 -25.79 28.74
CA SER A 87 -43.03 -25.30 29.93
C SER A 87 -44.02 -25.01 31.05
N LEU A 88 -43.59 -25.22 32.29
CA LEU A 88 -44.37 -24.91 33.49
C LEU A 88 -44.73 -23.42 33.57
N THR A 89 -43.93 -22.50 32.99
CA THR A 89 -44.15 -21.05 33.07
C THR A 89 -43.82 -20.36 31.74
N THR A 90 -44.84 -19.80 31.07
CA THR A 90 -44.60 -18.89 29.94
C THR A 90 -44.37 -17.49 30.48
N LEU A 91 -43.25 -16.84 30.16
CA LEU A 91 -42.91 -15.49 30.69
C LEU A 91 -43.31 -14.37 29.73
N SER A 92 -43.33 -14.64 28.43
CA SER A 92 -43.65 -13.68 27.39
C SER A 92 -44.20 -14.39 26.16
N VAL A 93 -45.14 -13.75 25.46
CA VAL A 93 -45.63 -14.17 24.15
C VAL A 93 -45.44 -13.02 23.18
N ALA A 94 -45.08 -13.34 21.94
CA ALA A 94 -45.03 -12.41 20.83
C ALA A 94 -45.78 -13.02 19.64
N LEU A 95 -46.43 -12.17 18.86
CA LEU A 95 -47.02 -12.51 17.57
C LEU A 95 -46.23 -11.77 16.49
N GLU A 96 -45.95 -12.46 15.39
CA GLU A 96 -45.33 -11.90 14.20
C GLU A 96 -46.35 -11.93 13.05
N SER A 97 -46.41 -10.84 12.29
CA SER A 97 -47.26 -10.72 11.09
C SER A 97 -46.36 -10.67 9.86
N GLU A 98 -46.77 -11.30 8.75
CA GLU A 98 -46.04 -11.29 7.47
C GLU A 98 -45.73 -9.88 6.92
N SER A 99 -46.47 -8.86 7.38
CA SER A 99 -46.29 -7.47 6.94
C SER A 99 -45.26 -6.68 7.75
N GLN A 100 -44.69 -7.27 8.80
CA GLN A 100 -43.78 -6.62 9.73
C GLN A 100 -42.46 -7.40 9.86
N TYR A 101 -41.40 -6.71 10.25
CA TYR A 101 -40.13 -7.33 10.63
C TYR A 101 -39.65 -6.77 11.95
N PHE A 102 -38.98 -7.59 12.76
CA PHE A 102 -38.42 -7.13 14.02
C PHE A 102 -37.18 -6.23 13.79
N ASP A 103 -37.30 -4.94 14.09
CA ASP A 103 -36.17 -4.01 14.12
C ASP A 103 -35.52 -4.03 15.51
N ARG A 104 -34.30 -4.57 15.55
CA ARG A 104 -33.51 -4.66 16.78
C ARG A 104 -33.13 -3.29 17.35
N ALA A 105 -33.00 -2.25 16.53
CA ALA A 105 -32.67 -0.91 17.00
C ALA A 105 -33.87 -0.25 17.71
N GLN A 106 -35.08 -0.55 17.25
CA GLN A 106 -36.33 -0.02 17.81
C GLN A 106 -36.97 -0.94 18.85
N ARG A 107 -36.45 -2.18 18.99
CA ARG A 107 -36.97 -3.23 19.89
C ARG A 107 -38.47 -3.50 19.64
N GLY A 108 -38.88 -3.53 18.39
CA GLY A 108 -40.28 -3.75 18.01
C GLY A 108 -40.43 -4.23 16.57
N CYS A 109 -41.59 -4.79 16.27
CA CYS A 109 -41.98 -5.12 14.90
C CYS A 109 -42.32 -3.81 14.16
N VAL A 110 -41.68 -3.61 13.01
CA VAL A 110 -41.85 -2.43 12.14
C VAL A 110 -42.41 -2.90 10.81
N ASP A 111 -43.34 -2.14 10.25
CA ASP A 111 -43.93 -2.46 8.95
C ASP A 111 -42.86 -2.52 7.85
N CYS A 112 -42.98 -3.53 6.99
CA CYS A 112 -42.15 -3.64 5.81
C CYS A 112 -42.39 -2.43 4.89
N PRO A 113 -41.33 -1.78 4.36
CA PRO A 113 -41.51 -0.63 3.48
C PRO A 113 -42.33 -1.03 2.24
N ALA A 114 -43.29 -0.18 1.85
CA ALA A 114 -44.26 -0.48 0.79
C ALA A 114 -43.59 -1.04 -0.49
N ALA A 115 -44.25 -1.96 -1.18
CA ALA A 115 -43.70 -2.60 -2.40
C ALA A 115 -43.26 -1.58 -3.48
N GLY A 116 -43.90 -0.41 -3.55
CA GLY A 116 -43.48 0.70 -4.42
C GLY A 116 -42.07 1.24 -4.10
N VAL A 117 -41.65 1.19 -2.84
CA VAL A 117 -40.29 1.55 -2.40
C VAL A 117 -39.28 0.49 -2.87
N ARG A 118 -39.65 -0.81 -2.92
CA ARG A 118 -38.81 -1.88 -3.48
C ARG A 118 -38.46 -1.61 -4.94
N PHE A 119 -39.48 -1.31 -5.74
CA PHE A 119 -39.28 -0.99 -7.15
C PHE A 119 -38.53 0.33 -7.30
N ALA A 120 -38.87 1.39 -6.56
CA ALA A 120 -38.20 2.68 -6.65
C ALA A 120 -36.72 2.64 -6.24
N ILE A 121 -36.35 1.81 -5.25
CA ILE A 121 -34.95 1.63 -4.83
C ILE A 121 -34.20 0.78 -5.85
N LEU A 122 -34.77 -0.32 -6.34
CA LEU A 122 -34.13 -1.13 -7.39
C LEU A 122 -33.97 -0.34 -8.70
N LEU A 123 -34.99 0.43 -9.10
CA LEU A 123 -34.90 1.38 -10.21
C LEU A 123 -33.87 2.46 -9.90
N GLY A 124 -33.86 3.00 -8.67
CA GLY A 124 -32.93 4.04 -8.23
C GLY A 124 -31.48 3.58 -8.24
N ILE A 125 -31.19 2.35 -7.83
CA ILE A 125 -29.86 1.73 -7.91
C ILE A 125 -29.50 1.45 -9.37
N ALA A 126 -30.43 0.95 -10.17
CA ALA A 126 -30.21 0.74 -11.60
C ALA A 126 -29.96 2.06 -12.33
N PHE A 127 -30.70 3.13 -12.02
CA PHE A 127 -30.54 4.48 -12.56
C PHE A 127 -29.31 5.18 -12.00
N ALA A 128 -28.91 4.94 -10.76
CA ALA A 128 -27.67 5.46 -10.19
C ALA A 128 -26.45 4.72 -10.75
N ALA A 129 -26.53 3.41 -11.00
CA ALA A 129 -25.48 2.64 -11.66
C ALA A 129 -25.37 2.99 -13.14
N ALA A 130 -26.50 3.14 -13.84
CA ALA A 130 -26.54 3.63 -15.21
C ALA A 130 -26.10 5.09 -15.29
N GLY A 131 -26.52 5.93 -14.35
CA GLY A 131 -26.17 7.35 -14.26
C GLY A 131 -24.70 7.58 -13.89
N ALA A 132 -24.14 6.79 -12.97
CA ALA A 132 -22.72 6.77 -12.68
C ALA A 132 -21.92 6.18 -13.86
N GLY A 133 -22.45 5.16 -14.53
CA GLY A 133 -21.88 4.62 -15.76
C GLY A 133 -21.85 5.66 -16.89
N VAL A 134 -22.93 6.42 -17.07
CA VAL A 134 -23.06 7.51 -18.05
C VAL A 134 -22.22 8.72 -17.64
N LEU A 135 -22.18 9.12 -16.37
CA LEU A 135 -21.32 10.21 -15.87
C LEU A 135 -19.85 9.83 -15.94
N CYS A 136 -19.49 8.59 -15.66
CA CYS A 136 -18.14 8.07 -15.82
C CYS A 136 -17.79 7.96 -17.31
N TYR A 137 -18.72 7.52 -18.16
CA TYR A 137 -18.58 7.56 -19.62
C TYR A 137 -18.40 8.99 -20.13
N LEU A 138 -19.19 9.95 -19.65
CA LEU A 138 -19.09 11.39 -19.98
C LEU A 138 -17.80 12.02 -19.43
N ALA A 139 -17.35 11.62 -18.23
CA ALA A 139 -16.11 12.07 -17.64
C ALA A 139 -14.89 11.48 -18.36
N LEU A 140 -14.94 10.21 -18.75
CA LEU A 140 -13.88 9.52 -19.48
C LEU A 140 -13.82 9.95 -20.95
N THR A 141 -14.97 10.18 -21.58
CA THR A 141 -15.03 10.82 -22.91
C THR A 141 -14.61 12.27 -22.83
N ARG A 142 -14.93 13.04 -21.77
CA ARG A 142 -14.33 14.36 -21.54
C ARG A 142 -12.83 14.30 -21.30
N VAL A 143 -12.30 13.29 -20.61
CA VAL A 143 -10.85 13.06 -20.45
C VAL A 143 -10.18 12.73 -21.79
N ALA A 144 -10.88 12.00 -22.68
CA ALA A 144 -10.44 11.75 -24.05
C ALA A 144 -10.54 13.01 -24.95
N ILE A 145 -11.58 13.84 -24.78
CA ILE A 145 -11.81 15.09 -25.51
C ILE A 145 -10.88 16.22 -25.01
N LEU A 146 -10.48 16.23 -23.73
CA LEU A 146 -9.45 17.13 -23.18
C LEU A 146 -8.02 16.74 -23.61
N GLY A 147 -7.86 15.73 -24.47
CA GLY A 147 -6.60 15.33 -25.09
C GLY A 147 -5.45 15.17 -24.08
N ARG A 148 -4.56 16.17 -24.03
CA ARG A 148 -3.29 16.15 -23.26
C ARG A 148 -3.47 16.37 -21.75
N ALA A 149 -4.53 17.01 -21.26
CA ALA A 149 -4.70 17.28 -19.82
C ALA A 149 -5.22 16.05 -19.05
N GLY A 150 -6.16 15.33 -19.66
CA GLY A 150 -6.69 14.06 -19.15
C GLY A 150 -5.64 12.95 -19.12
N ALA A 151 -4.84 12.82 -20.19
CA ALA A 151 -3.70 11.89 -20.23
C ALA A 151 -2.64 12.21 -19.16
N ARG A 152 -2.38 13.50 -18.88
CA ARG A 152 -1.48 13.94 -17.81
C ARG A 152 -2.01 13.61 -16.41
N ALA A 153 -3.30 13.80 -16.15
CA ALA A 153 -3.92 13.42 -14.89
C ALA A 153 -3.94 11.90 -14.69
N ALA A 154 -4.27 11.13 -15.74
CA ALA A 154 -4.23 9.67 -15.73
C ALA A 154 -2.80 9.13 -15.52
N HIS A 155 -1.79 9.73 -16.16
CA HIS A 155 -0.38 9.38 -15.91
C HIS A 155 0.07 9.72 -14.48
N ARG A 156 -0.39 10.85 -13.91
CA ARG A 156 -0.12 11.20 -12.51
C ARG A 156 -0.79 10.23 -11.54
N LEU A 157 -2.06 9.87 -11.77
CA LEU A 157 -2.79 8.89 -10.96
C LEU A 157 -2.16 7.50 -11.06
N ALA A 158 -1.80 7.05 -12.27
CA ALA A 158 -1.11 5.77 -12.47
C ALA A 158 0.29 5.77 -11.82
N ARG A 159 0.98 6.92 -11.78
CA ARG A 159 2.27 7.09 -11.09
C ARG A 159 2.11 7.02 -9.57
N ILE A 160 1.11 7.69 -9.02
CA ILE A 160 0.79 7.61 -7.59
C ILE A 160 0.36 6.17 -7.25
N GLU A 161 -0.45 5.52 -8.09
CA GLU A 161 -0.82 4.12 -7.92
C GLU A 161 0.39 3.19 -7.91
N PHE A 162 1.29 3.35 -8.88
CA PHE A 162 2.51 2.54 -8.96
C PHE A 162 3.42 2.80 -7.76
N SER A 163 3.56 4.03 -7.30
CA SER A 163 4.46 4.37 -6.18
C SER A 163 3.87 3.90 -4.84
N VAL A 164 2.60 4.20 -4.58
CA VAL A 164 1.92 3.89 -3.30
C VAL A 164 1.51 2.43 -3.20
N GLY A 165 1.12 1.79 -4.32
CA GLY A 165 0.60 0.43 -4.33
C GLY A 165 -0.77 0.35 -3.65
N PHE A 166 -1.78 1.02 -4.21
CA PHE A 166 -3.13 1.03 -3.62
C PHE A 166 -3.82 -0.34 -3.62
N GLN A 167 -3.61 -1.14 -4.67
CA GLN A 167 -4.28 -2.44 -4.82
C GLN A 167 -4.06 -3.39 -3.62
N PRO A 168 -2.82 -3.72 -3.21
CA PRO A 168 -2.61 -4.62 -2.07
C PRO A 168 -3.17 -4.05 -0.76
N LYS A 169 -3.03 -2.74 -0.53
CA LYS A 169 -3.58 -2.07 0.67
C LYS A 169 -5.10 -2.14 0.73
N LEU A 170 -5.77 -1.90 -0.41
CA LEU A 170 -7.21 -2.04 -0.53
C LEU A 170 -7.66 -3.48 -0.29
N LYS A 171 -6.95 -4.48 -0.86
CA LYS A 171 -7.26 -5.90 -0.63
C LYS A 171 -7.16 -6.29 0.85
N VAL A 172 -6.11 -5.86 1.54
CA VAL A 172 -5.91 -6.11 2.97
C VAL A 172 -7.04 -5.45 3.79
N LEU A 173 -7.40 -4.20 3.47
CA LEU A 173 -8.48 -3.48 4.15
C LEU A 173 -9.83 -4.15 3.94
N VAL A 174 -10.17 -4.50 2.69
CA VAL A 174 -11.41 -5.21 2.35
C VAL A 174 -11.44 -6.58 3.04
N SER A 175 -10.33 -7.32 3.03
CA SER A 175 -10.24 -8.60 3.74
C SER A 175 -10.52 -8.46 5.24
N PHE A 176 -9.95 -7.44 5.88
CA PHE A 176 -10.09 -7.21 7.31
C PHE A 176 -11.56 -6.98 7.66
N TYR A 177 -12.22 -6.05 6.98
CA TYR A 177 -13.61 -5.71 7.29
C TYR A 177 -14.60 -6.79 6.85
N GLN A 178 -14.37 -7.50 5.74
CA GLN A 178 -15.24 -8.61 5.35
C GLN A 178 -15.27 -9.72 6.39
N ILE A 179 -14.12 -10.03 6.99
CA ILE A 179 -14.04 -11.02 8.09
C ILE A 179 -14.59 -10.42 9.37
N GLY A 180 -14.19 -9.19 9.74
CA GLY A 180 -14.69 -8.51 10.94
C GLY A 180 -16.22 -8.37 10.97
N ALA A 181 -16.84 -8.11 9.83
CA ALA A 181 -18.30 -8.00 9.69
C ALA A 181 -19.06 -9.32 9.90
N THR A 182 -18.35 -10.44 10.05
CA THR A 182 -18.95 -11.74 10.36
C THR A 182 -19.03 -12.03 11.86
N LEU A 183 -18.35 -11.24 12.71
CA LEU A 183 -18.33 -11.40 14.18
C LEU A 183 -19.73 -11.52 14.79
N GLY A 184 -20.64 -10.60 14.46
CA GLY A 184 -22.02 -10.68 14.96
C GLY A 184 -22.79 -11.89 14.43
N PRO A 185 -22.97 -12.00 13.10
CA PRO A 185 -23.95 -12.95 12.58
C PRO A 185 -23.44 -14.38 12.33
N VAL A 186 -22.13 -14.63 12.35
CA VAL A 186 -21.56 -16.00 12.23
C VAL A 186 -21.11 -16.51 13.59
N TYR A 187 -20.48 -15.64 14.39
CA TYR A 187 -19.90 -15.99 15.68
C TYR A 187 -20.77 -15.61 16.88
N GLY A 188 -21.87 -14.89 16.66
CA GLY A 188 -22.82 -14.54 17.71
C GLY A 188 -22.39 -13.37 18.60
N VAL A 189 -21.28 -12.70 18.29
CA VAL A 189 -20.73 -11.64 19.14
C VAL A 189 -21.67 -10.44 19.18
N ARG A 190 -22.23 -10.14 20.36
CA ARG A 190 -23.11 -8.99 20.59
C ARG A 190 -22.34 -7.89 21.27
N LEU A 191 -22.04 -6.81 20.54
CA LEU A 191 -21.45 -5.61 21.11
C LEU A 191 -22.47 -4.92 22.02
N HIS A 192 -21.97 -4.25 23.07
CA HIS A 192 -22.80 -3.49 24.02
C HIS A 192 -23.72 -2.48 23.32
N GLU A 193 -24.93 -2.26 23.87
CA GLU A 193 -26.04 -1.56 23.22
C GLU A 193 -25.69 -0.13 22.75
N SER A 194 -24.89 0.59 23.53
CA SER A 194 -24.42 1.95 23.21
C SER A 194 -23.51 2.03 21.98
N LEU A 195 -23.01 0.89 21.50
CA LEU A 195 -21.99 0.80 20.44
C LEU A 195 -22.50 0.17 19.14
N THR A 196 -23.79 -0.13 19.07
CA THR A 196 -24.47 -0.72 17.90
C THR A 196 -24.30 0.12 16.62
N ARG A 197 -24.17 1.45 16.71
CA ARG A 197 -23.91 2.31 15.55
C ARG A 197 -22.64 1.95 14.77
N TRP A 198 -21.60 1.48 15.45
CA TRP A 198 -20.34 1.10 14.78
C TRP A 198 -20.51 -0.15 13.91
N THR A 199 -21.39 -1.07 14.32
CA THR A 199 -21.67 -2.29 13.55
C THR A 199 -22.26 -1.97 12.18
N ASN A 200 -23.09 -0.93 12.08
CA ASN A 200 -23.65 -0.46 10.81
C ASN A 200 -22.57 0.02 9.82
N ILE A 201 -21.47 0.61 10.30
CA ILE A 201 -20.34 1.04 9.45
C ILE A 201 -19.58 -0.16 8.90
N ILE A 202 -19.29 -1.14 9.76
CA ILE A 202 -18.63 -2.38 9.37
C ILE A 202 -19.50 -3.18 8.39
N ASP A 203 -20.83 -3.14 8.57
CA ASP A 203 -21.79 -3.87 7.77
C ASP A 203 -21.82 -3.45 6.29
N ILE A 204 -21.37 -2.23 5.96
CA ILE A 204 -21.19 -1.75 4.57
C ILE A 204 -20.22 -2.65 3.82
N PHE A 205 -19.17 -3.15 4.48
CA PHE A 205 -18.15 -4.01 3.87
C PHE A 205 -18.64 -5.45 3.64
N ARG A 206 -19.82 -5.83 4.12
CA ARG A 206 -20.45 -7.13 3.79
C ARG A 206 -20.88 -7.21 2.33
N LEU A 207 -20.96 -6.09 1.60
CA LEU A 207 -21.40 -6.02 0.21
C LEU A 207 -22.73 -6.75 -0.05
N ASP A 208 -23.59 -6.80 0.96
CA ASP A 208 -24.96 -7.28 0.84
C ASP A 208 -25.85 -6.10 0.41
N VAL A 209 -25.73 -5.74 -0.87
CA VAL A 209 -26.39 -4.55 -1.48
C VAL A 209 -27.91 -4.56 -1.22
N LEU A 210 -28.50 -5.76 -1.14
CA LEU A 210 -29.93 -5.94 -0.92
C LEU A 210 -30.27 -5.76 0.57
N GLY A 211 -29.50 -6.35 1.48
CA GLY A 211 -29.69 -6.14 2.92
C GLY A 211 -29.44 -4.71 3.40
N LEU A 212 -28.62 -3.93 2.67
CA LEU A 212 -28.38 -2.50 2.92
C LEU A 212 -29.54 -1.60 2.51
N THR A 213 -30.37 -2.04 1.57
CA THR A 213 -31.40 -1.22 0.92
C THR A 213 -32.81 -1.66 1.29
N TYR A 214 -32.98 -2.92 1.69
CA TYR A 214 -34.26 -3.47 2.10
C TYR A 214 -34.08 -4.58 3.16
N PRO A 215 -34.89 -4.60 4.24
CA PRO A 215 -34.79 -5.63 5.26
C PRO A 215 -34.98 -7.04 4.67
N ALA A 216 -34.08 -7.96 5.03
CA ALA A 216 -34.05 -9.29 4.45
C ALA A 216 -35.30 -10.14 4.75
N ALA A 217 -35.94 -9.93 5.91
CA ALA A 217 -37.21 -10.57 6.28
C ALA A 217 -38.35 -10.18 5.33
N CYS A 218 -38.31 -8.95 4.79
CA CYS A 218 -39.34 -8.46 3.89
C CYS A 218 -39.12 -8.89 2.42
N LEU A 219 -38.02 -9.54 2.06
CA LEU A 219 -37.67 -9.92 0.68
C LEU A 219 -38.34 -11.23 0.18
N GLY A 220 -39.36 -11.70 0.89
CA GLY A 220 -40.06 -12.95 0.60
C GLY A 220 -39.27 -14.19 1.07
N SER A 221 -39.66 -15.35 0.56
CA SER A 221 -39.08 -16.65 0.98
C SER A 221 -37.57 -16.74 0.81
N MET A 222 -36.94 -17.59 1.62
CA MET A 222 -35.49 -17.85 1.55
C MET A 222 -35.02 -18.22 0.13
N HIS A 223 -35.85 -18.91 -0.66
CA HIS A 223 -35.59 -19.26 -2.05
C HIS A 223 -35.30 -18.03 -2.93
N THR A 224 -36.19 -17.02 -2.86
CA THR A 224 -36.08 -15.79 -3.65
C THR A 224 -34.84 -15.00 -3.24
N ARG A 225 -34.62 -14.87 -1.94
CA ARG A 225 -33.46 -14.17 -1.36
C ARG A 225 -32.14 -14.78 -1.84
N LEU A 226 -32.05 -16.11 -1.86
CA LEU A 226 -30.87 -16.84 -2.29
C LEU A 226 -30.56 -16.62 -3.77
N LEU A 227 -31.57 -16.70 -4.64
CA LEU A 227 -31.41 -16.49 -6.08
C LEU A 227 -30.98 -15.05 -6.41
N ILE A 228 -31.62 -14.04 -5.81
CA ILE A 228 -31.23 -12.64 -6.05
C ILE A 228 -29.78 -12.43 -5.58
N THR A 229 -29.40 -12.96 -4.41
CA THR A 229 -28.04 -12.85 -3.86
C THR A 229 -26.99 -13.51 -4.76
N ALA A 230 -27.30 -14.65 -5.39
CA ALA A 230 -26.37 -15.35 -6.26
C ALA A 230 -26.30 -14.77 -7.69
N LEU A 231 -27.37 -14.16 -8.19
CA LEU A 231 -27.46 -13.69 -9.58
C LEU A 231 -27.00 -12.23 -9.76
N TRP A 232 -27.17 -11.36 -8.77
CA TRP A 232 -26.80 -9.94 -8.91
C TRP A 232 -25.34 -9.69 -9.30
N PRO A 233 -24.32 -10.45 -8.84
CA PRO A 233 -22.95 -10.18 -9.26
C PRO A 233 -22.72 -10.56 -10.73
N ILE A 234 -23.43 -11.57 -11.23
CA ILE A 234 -23.41 -11.94 -12.65
C ILE A 234 -24.00 -10.80 -13.47
N VAL A 235 -25.14 -10.25 -13.06
CA VAL A 235 -25.74 -9.06 -13.69
C VAL A 235 -24.77 -7.88 -13.68
N ALA A 236 -24.09 -7.61 -12.56
CA ALA A 236 -23.10 -6.53 -12.47
C ALA A 236 -21.92 -6.71 -13.43
N ILE A 237 -21.43 -7.95 -13.58
CA ILE A 237 -20.36 -8.29 -14.55
C ILE A 237 -20.85 -8.08 -15.98
N LEU A 238 -22.07 -8.53 -16.32
CA LEU A 238 -22.66 -8.36 -17.65
C LEU A 238 -22.86 -6.87 -18.00
N LEU A 239 -23.37 -6.07 -17.07
CA LEU A 239 -23.56 -4.63 -17.26
C LEU A 239 -22.21 -3.91 -17.47
N GLY A 240 -21.20 -4.24 -16.66
CA GLY A 240 -19.87 -3.67 -16.82
C GLY A 240 -19.18 -4.12 -18.12
N ALA A 241 -19.37 -5.37 -18.54
CA ALA A 241 -18.89 -5.85 -19.83
C ALA A 241 -19.57 -5.14 -21.01
N ALA A 242 -20.89 -4.89 -20.92
CA ALA A 242 -21.63 -4.10 -21.90
C ALA A 242 -21.11 -2.66 -21.99
N ALA A 243 -20.85 -2.01 -20.85
CA ALA A 243 -20.27 -0.66 -20.80
C ALA A 243 -18.85 -0.58 -21.39
N LEU A 244 -18.00 -1.59 -21.12
CA LEU A 244 -16.66 -1.67 -21.70
C LEU A 244 -16.72 -1.92 -23.21
N SER A 245 -17.67 -2.74 -23.66
CA SER A 245 -17.90 -3.00 -25.08
C SER A 245 -18.39 -1.76 -25.82
N SER A 246 -19.38 -1.05 -25.27
CA SER A 246 -19.91 0.18 -25.87
C SER A 246 -18.84 1.27 -25.94
N HIS A 247 -18.00 1.39 -24.91
CA HIS A 247 -16.85 2.29 -24.94
C HIS A 247 -15.84 1.91 -26.03
N ALA A 248 -15.50 0.63 -26.17
CA ALA A 248 -14.60 0.16 -27.23
C ALA A 248 -15.19 0.45 -28.62
N ILE A 249 -16.48 0.21 -28.82
CA ILE A 249 -17.17 0.51 -30.09
C ILE A 249 -17.17 2.02 -30.37
N ALA A 250 -17.42 2.86 -29.37
CA ALA A 250 -17.38 4.31 -29.52
C ALA A 250 -15.97 4.81 -29.88
N VAL A 251 -14.93 4.30 -29.22
CA VAL A 251 -13.52 4.61 -29.54
C VAL A 251 -13.18 4.17 -30.95
N TRP A 252 -13.64 2.99 -31.37
CA TRP A 252 -13.44 2.49 -32.73
C TRP A 252 -14.08 3.42 -33.77
N LEU A 253 -15.37 3.76 -33.61
CA LEU A 253 -16.12 4.65 -34.51
C LEU A 253 -15.46 6.03 -34.64
N LEU A 254 -14.92 6.58 -33.55
CA LEU A 254 -14.27 7.89 -33.53
C LEU A 254 -12.84 7.85 -34.10
N SER A 255 -12.18 6.69 -34.12
CA SER A 255 -10.75 6.59 -34.46
C SER A 255 -10.44 6.48 -35.96
N GLY A 256 -11.44 6.23 -36.82
CA GLY A 256 -11.31 6.26 -38.28
C GLY A 256 -10.23 5.35 -38.89
N ARG A 257 -9.72 4.34 -38.16
CA ARG A 257 -8.59 3.49 -38.57
C ARG A 257 -8.98 2.04 -38.89
N ALA A 258 -8.23 1.44 -39.82
CA ALA A 258 -8.42 0.12 -40.47
C ALA A 258 -8.43 -1.12 -39.54
N ASP A 259 -8.84 -2.26 -40.09
CA ASP A 259 -9.14 -3.55 -39.43
C ASP A 259 -8.10 -4.10 -38.44
N ILE A 260 -6.81 -3.77 -38.58
CA ILE A 260 -5.74 -4.21 -37.66
C ILE A 260 -5.97 -3.63 -36.25
N ALA A 261 -6.47 -2.39 -36.15
CA ALA A 261 -6.81 -1.76 -34.87
C ALA A 261 -7.99 -2.46 -34.15
N ARG A 262 -8.86 -3.15 -34.90
CA ARG A 262 -10.04 -3.84 -34.35
C ARG A 262 -9.66 -5.06 -33.51
N ARG A 263 -8.69 -5.86 -33.96
CA ARG A 263 -8.25 -7.08 -33.23
C ARG A 263 -7.56 -6.73 -31.91
N ASP A 264 -6.71 -5.71 -31.91
CA ASP A 264 -6.00 -5.31 -30.69
C ASP A 264 -6.92 -4.61 -29.68
N LEU A 265 -7.88 -3.81 -30.15
CA LEU A 265 -8.91 -3.24 -29.31
C LEU A 265 -9.83 -4.31 -28.70
N ALA A 266 -10.23 -5.31 -29.48
CA ALA A 266 -11.05 -6.42 -28.98
C ALA A 266 -10.31 -7.22 -27.88
N ARG A 267 -9.04 -7.56 -28.09
CA ARG A 267 -8.20 -8.24 -27.09
C ARG A 267 -8.02 -7.40 -25.82
N ALA A 268 -7.80 -6.09 -25.97
CA ALA A 268 -7.66 -5.18 -24.84
C ALA A 268 -8.96 -5.09 -24.03
N THR A 269 -10.11 -5.02 -24.70
CA THR A 269 -11.44 -4.99 -24.06
C THR A 269 -11.75 -6.30 -23.35
N LEU A 270 -11.47 -7.44 -23.97
CA LEU A 270 -11.63 -8.76 -23.34
C LEU A 270 -10.77 -8.89 -22.08
N GLY A 271 -9.53 -8.40 -22.11
CA GLY A 271 -8.66 -8.37 -20.94
C GLY A 271 -9.22 -7.50 -19.80
N ARG A 272 -9.87 -6.37 -20.12
CA ARG A 272 -10.55 -5.51 -19.13
C ARG A 272 -11.81 -6.16 -18.55
N MET A 273 -12.58 -6.87 -19.37
CA MET A 273 -13.75 -7.64 -18.91
C MET A 273 -13.35 -8.74 -17.93
N LEU A 274 -12.30 -9.50 -18.26
CA LEU A 274 -11.77 -10.53 -17.37
C LEU A 274 -11.26 -9.93 -16.05
N TYR A 275 -10.54 -8.80 -16.11
CA TYR A 275 -10.11 -8.08 -14.90
C TYR A 275 -11.31 -7.66 -14.03
N LEU A 276 -12.37 -7.11 -14.64
CA LEU A 276 -13.60 -6.73 -13.94
C LEU A 276 -14.28 -7.94 -13.31
N ALA A 277 -14.42 -9.05 -14.04
CA ALA A 277 -15.03 -10.27 -13.53
C ALA A 277 -14.28 -10.82 -12.32
N ILE A 278 -12.95 -10.91 -12.40
CA ILE A 278 -12.09 -11.33 -11.28
C ILE A 278 -12.29 -10.41 -10.08
N PHE A 279 -12.30 -9.09 -10.29
CA PHE A 279 -12.47 -8.10 -9.24
C PHE A 279 -13.83 -8.23 -8.53
N VAL A 280 -14.93 -8.31 -9.30
CA VAL A 280 -16.29 -8.46 -8.74
C VAL A 280 -16.42 -9.78 -7.99
N VAL A 281 -16.01 -10.90 -8.60
CA VAL A 281 -16.07 -12.22 -7.96
C VAL A 281 -15.28 -12.22 -6.65
N TYR A 282 -14.06 -11.69 -6.63
CA TYR A 282 -13.25 -11.61 -5.42
C TYR A 282 -13.95 -10.84 -4.28
N LEU A 283 -14.61 -9.72 -4.60
CA LEU A 283 -15.30 -8.90 -3.62
C LEU A 283 -16.56 -9.58 -3.05
N VAL A 284 -17.39 -10.18 -3.91
CA VAL A 284 -18.71 -10.69 -3.51
C VAL A 284 -18.67 -12.11 -2.96
N LEU A 285 -17.63 -12.89 -3.31
CA LEU A 285 -17.57 -14.32 -3.03
C LEU A 285 -17.77 -14.67 -1.55
N PRO A 286 -17.14 -14.00 -0.56
CA PRO A 286 -17.41 -14.30 0.85
C PRO A 286 -18.85 -14.04 1.28
N SER A 287 -19.48 -12.99 0.75
CA SER A 287 -20.85 -12.60 1.09
C SER A 287 -21.88 -13.56 0.49
N VAL A 288 -21.74 -13.85 -0.81
CA VAL A 288 -22.60 -14.79 -1.53
C VAL A 288 -22.49 -16.19 -0.94
N SER A 289 -21.26 -16.65 -0.68
CA SER A 289 -21.01 -17.95 -0.04
C SER A 289 -21.73 -18.04 1.31
N ARG A 290 -21.60 -17.01 2.15
CA ARG A 290 -22.26 -16.99 3.46
C ARG A 290 -23.79 -17.09 3.36
N SER A 291 -24.42 -16.38 2.41
CA SER A 291 -25.87 -16.50 2.19
C SER A 291 -26.28 -17.88 1.70
N ILE A 292 -25.45 -18.55 0.90
CA ILE A 292 -25.66 -19.95 0.50
C ILE A 292 -25.65 -20.87 1.73
N PHE A 293 -24.67 -20.73 2.63
CA PHE A 293 -24.61 -21.56 3.85
C PHE A 293 -25.77 -21.33 4.82
N LYS A 294 -26.35 -20.12 4.87
CA LYS A 294 -27.56 -19.87 5.67
C LYS A 294 -28.77 -20.68 5.23
N ALA A 295 -28.83 -21.13 3.97
CA ALA A 295 -29.95 -21.93 3.45
C ALA A 295 -30.03 -23.35 4.02
N ARG A 296 -29.01 -23.78 4.78
CA ARG A 296 -28.91 -25.11 5.40
C ARG A 296 -28.66 -25.04 6.92
N LEU A 297 -28.68 -23.85 7.51
CA LEU A 297 -28.43 -23.66 8.94
C LEU A 297 -29.72 -23.84 9.72
N CYS A 298 -29.84 -24.97 10.40
CA CYS A 298 -31.02 -25.33 11.18
C CYS A 298 -30.75 -25.21 12.68
N GLU A 299 -31.79 -24.89 13.44
CA GLU A 299 -31.77 -24.88 14.90
C GLU A 299 -32.92 -25.75 15.41
N SER A 300 -32.63 -26.66 16.35
CA SER A 300 -33.61 -27.58 16.91
C SER A 300 -34.21 -27.05 18.20
N TYR A 301 -35.52 -27.12 18.31
CA TYR A 301 -36.29 -26.72 19.48
C TYR A 301 -37.05 -27.92 20.05
N ASP A 302 -37.10 -27.98 21.38
CA ASP A 302 -37.88 -28.97 22.12
C ASP A 302 -39.37 -28.63 22.05
N ILE A 303 -40.18 -29.50 21.45
CA ILE A 303 -41.64 -29.29 21.33
C ILE A 303 -42.37 -29.90 22.51
N ASN A 304 -41.85 -31.01 23.03
CA ASN A 304 -42.48 -31.72 24.12
C ASN A 304 -41.41 -32.21 25.10
N VAL A 305 -41.40 -31.56 26.27
CA VAL A 305 -40.46 -31.82 27.36
C VAL A 305 -40.60 -33.23 27.93
N PHE A 306 -41.79 -33.85 27.80
CA PHE A 306 -42.06 -35.18 28.34
C PHE A 306 -41.67 -36.31 27.37
N THR A 307 -41.77 -36.08 26.05
CA THR A 307 -41.39 -37.07 25.04
C THR A 307 -39.98 -36.86 24.48
N GLY A 308 -39.35 -35.72 24.76
CA GLY A 308 -38.07 -35.31 24.18
C GLY A 308 -38.15 -35.05 22.67
N ALA A 309 -39.36 -34.88 22.12
CA ALA A 309 -39.54 -34.66 20.69
C ALA A 309 -39.04 -33.27 20.27
N ARG A 310 -38.12 -33.24 19.31
CA ARG A 310 -37.51 -32.03 18.75
C ARG A 310 -37.98 -31.78 17.33
N ARG A 311 -38.17 -30.50 16.97
CA ARG A 311 -38.26 -30.06 15.56
C ARG A 311 -37.19 -29.04 15.27
N SER A 312 -36.63 -29.14 14.08
CA SER A 312 -35.63 -28.24 13.54
C SER A 312 -36.26 -27.25 12.57
N PHE A 313 -35.94 -25.98 12.72
CA PHE A 313 -36.36 -24.90 11.83
C PHE A 313 -35.14 -24.21 11.22
N LEU A 314 -35.31 -23.63 10.04
CA LEU A 314 -34.23 -22.90 9.37
C LEU A 314 -34.02 -21.54 10.05
N VAL A 315 -32.80 -21.24 10.51
CA VAL A 315 -32.47 -20.01 11.26
C VAL A 315 -32.73 -18.73 10.43
N ALA A 316 -32.64 -18.83 9.11
CA ALA A 316 -32.83 -17.70 8.21
C ALA A 316 -34.31 -17.43 7.86
N ASP A 317 -35.19 -18.39 8.12
CA ASP A 317 -36.60 -18.43 7.74
C ASP A 317 -37.31 -19.49 8.61
N LEU A 318 -37.85 -19.06 9.77
CA LEU A 318 -38.37 -19.98 10.80
C LEU A 318 -39.65 -20.71 10.35
N ASP A 319 -40.25 -20.33 9.24
CA ASP A 319 -41.41 -21.00 8.64
C ASP A 319 -41.04 -22.34 7.98
N VAL A 320 -39.76 -22.55 7.66
CA VAL A 320 -39.28 -23.75 6.95
C VAL A 320 -38.80 -24.80 7.95
N LEU A 321 -39.42 -25.98 7.91
CA LEU A 321 -39.02 -27.13 8.71
C LEU A 321 -37.81 -27.82 8.07
N CYS A 322 -36.76 -28.01 8.85
CA CYS A 322 -35.56 -28.74 8.43
C CYS A 322 -35.78 -30.26 8.52
N SER A 323 -36.80 -30.77 7.82
CA SER A 323 -37.08 -32.20 7.64
C SER A 323 -37.08 -32.53 6.16
N ASP A 324 -36.68 -33.75 5.81
CA ASP A 324 -36.77 -34.25 4.43
C ASP A 324 -38.22 -34.35 3.94
N ASP A 325 -39.19 -34.33 4.85
CA ASP A 325 -40.63 -34.32 4.56
C ASP A 325 -41.14 -32.97 4.04
N ASP A 326 -40.45 -31.86 4.35
CA ASP A 326 -40.84 -30.52 3.91
C ASP A 326 -40.41 -30.30 2.43
N PRO A 327 -41.36 -30.09 1.50
CA PRO A 327 -41.03 -29.90 0.08
C PRO A 327 -40.24 -28.62 -0.19
N VAL A 328 -40.41 -27.57 0.63
CA VAL A 328 -39.70 -26.30 0.51
C VAL A 328 -38.23 -26.50 0.89
N PHE A 329 -37.96 -27.21 1.99
CA PHE A 329 -36.61 -27.55 2.42
C PHE A 329 -35.88 -28.45 1.42
N ARG A 330 -36.58 -29.46 0.86
CA ARG A 330 -36.01 -30.33 -0.19
C ARG A 330 -35.62 -29.55 -1.45
N GLY A 331 -36.48 -28.62 -1.89
CA GLY A 331 -36.20 -27.73 -3.02
C GLY A 331 -34.99 -26.82 -2.77
N LEU A 332 -34.86 -26.28 -1.56
CA LEU A 332 -33.70 -25.49 -1.13
C LEU A 332 -32.40 -26.31 -1.20
N GLY A 333 -32.45 -27.60 -0.87
CA GLY A 333 -31.30 -28.51 -0.93
C GLY A 333 -30.67 -28.62 -2.32
N ALA A 334 -31.48 -28.74 -3.38
CA ALA A 334 -30.98 -28.84 -4.75
C ALA A 334 -30.26 -27.55 -5.19
N ILE A 335 -30.85 -26.40 -4.87
CA ILE A 335 -30.31 -25.08 -5.21
C ILE A 335 -29.04 -24.81 -4.40
N PHE A 336 -29.03 -25.19 -3.13
CA PHE A 336 -27.85 -25.09 -2.27
C PHE A 336 -26.64 -25.78 -2.90
N TRP A 337 -26.75 -27.05 -3.31
CA TRP A 337 -25.62 -27.79 -3.89
C TRP A 337 -25.16 -27.21 -5.23
N ALA A 338 -26.10 -26.76 -6.08
CA ALA A 338 -25.76 -26.09 -7.32
C ALA A 338 -24.96 -24.80 -7.07
N LEU A 339 -25.43 -23.93 -6.17
CA LEU A 339 -24.76 -22.67 -5.85
C LEU A 339 -23.45 -22.87 -5.06
N PHE A 340 -23.40 -23.87 -4.19
CA PHE A 340 -22.18 -24.26 -3.46
C PHE A 340 -21.07 -24.68 -4.45
N GLY A 341 -21.42 -25.48 -5.46
CA GLY A 341 -20.48 -25.86 -6.52
C GLY A 341 -19.98 -24.66 -7.32
N VAL A 342 -20.85 -23.72 -7.67
CA VAL A 342 -20.50 -22.55 -8.49
C VAL A 342 -19.65 -21.53 -7.74
N TRP A 343 -20.01 -21.19 -6.50
CA TRP A 343 -19.40 -20.06 -5.79
C TRP A 343 -18.23 -20.51 -4.89
N PRO A 344 -18.44 -21.16 -3.72
CA PRO A 344 -17.36 -21.63 -2.86
C PRO A 344 -16.31 -22.53 -3.52
N VAL A 345 -16.67 -23.33 -4.53
CA VAL A 345 -15.77 -24.33 -5.13
C VAL A 345 -15.22 -23.87 -6.47
N LEU A 346 -16.07 -23.65 -7.48
CA LEU A 346 -15.62 -23.36 -8.83
C LEU A 346 -14.91 -22.01 -8.93
N ALA A 347 -15.36 -20.96 -8.23
CA ALA A 347 -14.69 -19.66 -8.32
C ALA A 347 -13.22 -19.69 -7.84
N PRO A 348 -12.86 -20.21 -6.65
CA PRO A 348 -11.45 -20.39 -6.28
C PRO A 348 -10.66 -21.30 -7.22
N LEU A 349 -11.26 -22.38 -7.73
CA LEU A 349 -10.61 -23.28 -8.70
C LEU A 349 -10.32 -22.58 -10.03
N THR A 350 -11.22 -21.71 -10.50
CA THR A 350 -10.96 -20.92 -11.72
C THR A 350 -9.81 -19.93 -11.51
N PHE A 351 -9.70 -19.30 -10.34
CA PHE A 351 -8.56 -18.43 -10.01
C PHE A 351 -7.25 -19.23 -9.96
N LEU A 352 -7.27 -20.42 -9.36
CA LEU A 352 -6.12 -21.32 -9.35
C LEU A 352 -5.72 -21.76 -10.76
N ALA A 353 -6.67 -22.17 -11.59
CA ALA A 353 -6.42 -22.59 -12.98
C ALA A 353 -5.84 -21.44 -13.83
N LEU A 354 -6.36 -20.22 -13.69
CA LEU A 354 -5.82 -19.02 -14.34
C LEU A 354 -4.38 -18.76 -13.89
N LEU A 355 -4.10 -18.85 -12.59
CA LEU A 355 -2.77 -18.66 -12.02
C LEU A 355 -1.78 -19.74 -12.49
N LEU A 356 -2.19 -21.00 -12.53
CA LEU A 356 -1.39 -22.11 -13.07
C LEU A 356 -1.04 -21.89 -14.54
N SER A 357 -2.01 -21.39 -15.33
CA SER A 357 -1.83 -21.11 -16.76
C SER A 357 -0.83 -19.98 -17.02
N ILE A 358 -0.81 -18.94 -16.16
CA ILE A 358 0.10 -17.80 -16.33
C ILE A 358 1.45 -17.98 -15.62
N ARG A 359 1.59 -18.93 -14.70
CA ARG A 359 2.82 -19.18 -13.93
C ARG A 359 4.10 -19.25 -14.79
N PRO A 360 4.18 -20.03 -15.89
CA PRO A 360 5.40 -20.08 -16.69
C PRO A 360 5.74 -18.71 -17.30
N ALA A 361 4.72 -17.96 -17.75
CA ALA A 361 4.90 -16.64 -18.34
C ALA A 361 5.38 -15.61 -17.28
N VAL A 362 4.79 -15.62 -16.08
CA VAL A 362 5.15 -14.71 -14.99
C VAL A 362 6.55 -15.01 -14.45
N ARG A 363 6.92 -16.29 -14.27
CA ARG A 363 8.29 -16.67 -13.83
C ARG A 363 9.35 -16.31 -14.86
N ALA A 364 9.02 -16.43 -16.14
CA ALA A 364 9.88 -15.98 -17.23
C ALA A 364 9.89 -14.44 -17.39
N LYS A 365 9.23 -13.66 -16.50
CA LYS A 365 9.05 -12.20 -16.61
C LYS A 365 8.41 -11.71 -17.92
N ARG A 366 7.77 -12.62 -18.69
CA ARG A 366 7.07 -12.32 -19.95
C ARG A 366 5.59 -12.11 -19.69
N ILE A 367 5.14 -10.86 -19.70
CA ILE A 367 3.73 -10.54 -19.42
C ILE A 367 2.87 -10.82 -20.66
N SER A 368 2.29 -12.03 -20.72
CA SER A 368 1.29 -12.40 -21.72
C SER A 368 0.00 -11.56 -21.58
N PRO A 369 -0.84 -11.44 -22.62
CA PRO A 369 -2.12 -10.73 -22.54
C PRO A 369 -3.04 -11.26 -21.43
N LEU A 370 -3.05 -12.58 -21.21
CA LEU A 370 -3.79 -13.22 -20.12
C LEU A 370 -3.19 -12.86 -18.75
N ALA A 371 -1.86 -12.89 -18.60
CA ALA A 371 -1.19 -12.46 -17.37
C ALA A 371 -1.50 -10.99 -17.04
N ARG A 372 -1.62 -10.13 -18.05
CA ARG A 372 -2.02 -8.73 -17.88
C ARG A 372 -3.48 -8.58 -17.41
N ALA A 373 -4.39 -9.39 -17.94
CA ALA A 373 -5.80 -9.40 -17.53
C ALA A 373 -5.96 -9.92 -16.09
N CYS A 374 -5.20 -10.96 -15.71
CA CYS A 374 -5.19 -11.53 -14.36
C CYS A 374 -4.30 -10.77 -13.37
N ARG A 375 -3.80 -9.56 -13.72
CA ARG A 375 -2.89 -8.77 -12.86
C ARG A 375 -3.42 -8.53 -11.46
N PHE A 376 -4.74 -8.53 -11.27
CA PHE A 376 -5.33 -8.39 -9.94
C PHE A 376 -4.87 -9.52 -9.01
N LEU A 377 -4.75 -10.76 -9.48
CA LEU A 377 -4.47 -11.92 -8.63
C LEU A 377 -2.99 -12.06 -8.24
N TRP A 378 -2.05 -11.70 -9.11
CA TRP A 378 -0.62 -12.04 -8.92
C TRP A 378 0.32 -10.85 -8.80
N ARG A 379 -0.06 -9.63 -9.24
CA ARG A 379 0.86 -8.47 -9.34
C ARG A 379 1.57 -8.16 -8.03
N ASP A 380 0.87 -8.36 -6.91
CA ASP A 380 1.26 -7.91 -5.58
C ASP A 380 2.26 -8.86 -4.89
N TYR A 381 2.37 -10.10 -5.37
CA TYR A 381 3.15 -11.17 -4.76
C TYR A 381 4.42 -11.51 -5.55
N ASP A 382 5.41 -12.05 -4.86
CA ASP A 382 6.61 -12.60 -5.48
C ASP A 382 6.31 -13.80 -6.38
N ALA A 383 7.17 -14.04 -7.36
CA ALA A 383 6.95 -15.08 -8.38
C ALA A 383 6.92 -16.51 -7.80
N ASP A 384 7.48 -16.70 -6.61
CA ASP A 384 7.44 -17.96 -5.87
C ASP A 384 6.14 -18.18 -5.11
N PHE A 385 5.45 -17.10 -4.72
CA PHE A 385 4.20 -17.12 -3.98
C PHE A 385 3.01 -16.63 -4.82
N LEU A 386 3.01 -16.93 -6.13
CA LEU A 386 1.97 -16.51 -7.08
C LEU A 386 0.55 -16.96 -6.68
N PHE A 387 0.41 -18.04 -5.91
CA PHE A 387 -0.87 -18.60 -5.48
C PHE A 387 -1.41 -18.00 -4.18
N TRP A 388 -0.71 -17.03 -3.58
CA TRP A 388 -1.06 -16.52 -2.25
C TRP A 388 -2.47 -15.93 -2.18
N GLU A 389 -2.94 -15.32 -3.26
CA GLU A 389 -4.31 -14.79 -3.32
C GLU A 389 -5.38 -15.88 -3.12
N VAL A 390 -5.15 -17.10 -3.64
CA VAL A 390 -6.07 -18.24 -3.47
C VAL A 390 -6.05 -18.74 -2.03
N PHE A 391 -4.86 -18.76 -1.41
CA PHE A 391 -4.71 -19.12 0.00
C PHE A 391 -5.42 -18.11 0.93
N ASP A 392 -5.27 -16.82 0.65
CA ASP A 392 -5.99 -15.75 1.37
C ASP A 392 -7.52 -15.84 1.17
N LEU A 393 -7.96 -16.18 -0.04
CA LEU A 393 -9.38 -16.40 -0.34
C LEU A 393 -9.95 -17.63 0.39
N ALA A 394 -9.18 -18.72 0.47
CA ALA A 394 -9.58 -19.90 1.23
C ALA A 394 -9.76 -19.58 2.72
N ARG A 395 -8.84 -18.80 3.32
CA ARG A 395 -9.00 -18.30 4.69
C ARG A 395 -10.28 -17.48 4.87
N LYS A 396 -10.56 -16.55 3.95
CA LYS A 396 -11.78 -15.73 4.01
C LYS A 396 -13.03 -16.58 3.96
N LEU A 397 -13.11 -17.52 3.01
CA LEU A 397 -14.22 -18.45 2.89
C LEU A 397 -14.39 -19.31 4.14
N PHE A 398 -13.28 -19.76 4.74
CA PHE A 398 -13.33 -20.52 5.97
C PHE A 398 -13.93 -19.69 7.13
N LEU A 399 -13.32 -18.53 7.41
CA LEU A 399 -13.73 -17.68 8.54
C LEU A 399 -15.09 -17.00 8.33
N ALA A 400 -15.53 -16.76 7.10
CA ALA A 400 -16.80 -16.10 6.84
C ALA A 400 -17.98 -17.08 6.69
N SER A 401 -17.73 -18.35 6.40
CA SER A 401 -18.76 -19.25 5.87
C SER A 401 -18.62 -20.70 6.33
N LEU A 402 -17.49 -21.37 6.12
CA LEU A 402 -17.36 -22.81 6.45
C LEU A 402 -17.43 -23.08 7.95
N VAL A 403 -17.06 -22.11 8.79
CA VAL A 403 -17.16 -22.21 10.24
C VAL A 403 -18.61 -22.45 10.73
N LEU A 404 -19.62 -22.17 9.91
CA LEU A 404 -21.04 -22.42 10.23
C LEU A 404 -21.39 -23.92 10.31
N PHE A 405 -20.57 -24.82 9.76
CA PHE A 405 -20.75 -26.27 9.90
C PHE A 405 -20.26 -26.82 11.25
N ILE A 406 -19.56 -26.01 12.04
CA ILE A 406 -19.08 -26.42 13.35
C ILE A 406 -20.26 -26.34 14.33
N ASP A 407 -20.66 -27.50 14.84
CA ASP A 407 -21.73 -27.71 15.83
C ASP A 407 -23.09 -27.14 15.37
N GLN A 408 -23.77 -27.92 14.51
CA GLN A 408 -25.09 -27.57 13.95
C GLN A 408 -26.26 -28.00 14.84
N GLU A 409 -26.08 -28.99 15.72
CA GLU A 409 -27.19 -29.67 16.41
C GLU A 409 -27.48 -29.14 17.81
N TYR A 410 -26.47 -28.68 18.57
CA TYR A 410 -26.68 -28.38 19.99
C TYR A 410 -26.76 -26.89 20.33
N GLY A 411 -26.60 -25.98 19.36
CA GLY A 411 -26.74 -24.52 19.55
C GLY A 411 -25.77 -23.87 20.56
N SER A 412 -25.02 -24.67 21.31
CA SER A 412 -24.34 -24.32 22.56
C SER A 412 -22.88 -23.89 22.40
N SER A 413 -22.28 -23.90 21.21
CA SER A 413 -20.86 -23.53 21.07
C SER A 413 -20.54 -22.48 20.01
N LYS A 414 -21.30 -21.37 19.98
CA LYS A 414 -20.85 -20.12 19.31
C LYS A 414 -19.44 -19.71 19.78
N MET A 415 -19.08 -20.04 21.02
CA MET A 415 -17.71 -19.97 21.54
C MET A 415 -16.69 -20.84 20.81
N LEU A 416 -16.99 -22.10 20.49
CA LEU A 416 -16.06 -22.99 19.78
C LEU A 416 -15.70 -22.40 18.41
N ARG A 417 -16.68 -21.80 17.71
CA ARG A 417 -16.45 -21.10 16.44
C ARG A 417 -15.44 -19.96 16.60
N LEU A 418 -15.52 -19.17 17.68
CA LEU A 418 -14.58 -18.08 17.99
C LEU A 418 -13.18 -18.59 18.31
N VAL A 419 -13.06 -19.69 19.06
CA VAL A 419 -11.76 -20.33 19.36
C VAL A 419 -11.10 -20.82 18.08
N VAL A 420 -11.85 -21.54 17.22
CA VAL A 420 -11.35 -22.01 15.92
C VAL A 420 -10.93 -20.84 15.03
N ALA A 421 -11.72 -19.76 14.98
CA ALA A 421 -11.38 -18.57 14.21
C ALA A 421 -10.11 -17.87 14.72
N THR A 422 -9.91 -17.85 16.03
CA THR A 422 -8.69 -17.33 16.67
C THR A 422 -7.47 -18.14 16.25
N VAL A 423 -7.55 -19.47 16.32
CA VAL A 423 -6.46 -20.38 15.93
C VAL A 423 -6.12 -20.24 14.45
N VAL A 424 -7.13 -20.25 13.57
CA VAL A 424 -6.92 -20.11 12.12
C VAL A 424 -6.32 -18.75 11.77
N SER A 425 -6.75 -17.67 12.44
CA SER A 425 -6.18 -16.34 12.23
C SER A 425 -4.72 -16.25 12.70
N ALA A 426 -4.39 -16.87 13.84
CA ALA A 426 -3.03 -16.93 14.37
C ALA A 426 -2.10 -17.77 13.47
N LEU A 427 -2.56 -18.92 12.98
CA LEU A 427 -1.80 -19.76 12.04
C LEU A 427 -1.54 -19.03 10.71
N PHE A 428 -2.52 -18.27 10.21
CA PHE A 428 -2.33 -17.48 9.01
C PHE A 428 -1.35 -16.31 9.22
N LEU A 429 -1.36 -15.67 10.39
CA LEU A 429 -0.36 -14.66 10.75
C LEU A 429 1.06 -15.27 10.77
N ALA A 430 1.22 -16.46 11.35
CA ALA A 430 2.49 -17.18 11.33
C ALA A 430 2.93 -17.51 9.89
N ALA A 431 2.00 -17.99 9.06
CA ALA A 431 2.26 -18.26 7.65
C ALA A 431 2.69 -17.01 6.88
N LEU A 432 2.04 -15.85 7.11
CA LEU A 432 2.44 -14.56 6.52
C LEU A 432 3.86 -14.15 6.92
N ALA A 433 4.19 -14.28 8.21
CA ALA A 433 5.49 -13.88 8.75
C ALA A 433 6.64 -14.74 8.22
N LEU A 434 6.38 -16.05 8.01
CA LEU A 434 7.34 -17.02 7.49
C LEU A 434 7.49 -16.96 5.97
N ALA A 435 6.37 -16.94 5.23
CA ALA A 435 6.38 -17.00 3.77
C ALA A 435 6.73 -15.67 3.10
N ARG A 436 6.43 -14.53 3.75
CA ARG A 436 6.69 -13.17 3.23
C ARG A 436 6.31 -12.99 1.75
N PRO A 437 5.05 -13.22 1.37
CA PRO A 437 4.64 -13.35 -0.03
C PRO A 437 4.61 -12.03 -0.81
N PHE A 438 4.60 -10.88 -0.14
CA PHE A 438 4.44 -9.57 -0.78
C PHE A 438 5.78 -8.99 -1.25
N LYS A 439 5.80 -8.42 -2.47
CA LYS A 439 6.98 -7.72 -3.03
C LYS A 439 7.44 -6.54 -2.18
N ARG A 440 6.52 -5.91 -1.45
CA ARG A 440 6.79 -4.71 -0.64
C ARG A 440 6.66 -5.05 0.82
N SER A 441 7.68 -4.68 1.60
CA SER A 441 7.69 -4.83 3.05
C SER A 441 6.51 -4.12 3.72
N ASP A 442 6.13 -2.94 3.24
CA ASP A 442 5.05 -2.15 3.82
C ASP A 442 3.69 -2.86 3.70
N ASP A 443 3.45 -3.54 2.57
CA ASP A 443 2.22 -4.30 2.34
C ASP A 443 2.19 -5.56 3.22
N LEU A 444 3.36 -6.21 3.40
CA LEU A 444 3.51 -7.33 4.32
C LEU A 444 3.23 -6.92 5.78
N TYR A 445 3.81 -5.82 6.25
CA TYR A 445 3.58 -5.33 7.61
C TYR A 445 2.12 -4.96 7.83
N LEU A 446 1.47 -4.28 6.87
CA LEU A 446 0.05 -3.96 6.95
C LEU A 446 -0.82 -5.23 7.00
N ALA A 447 -0.50 -6.25 6.21
CA ALA A 447 -1.20 -7.54 6.24
C ALA A 447 -0.99 -8.28 7.58
N CYS A 448 0.20 -8.21 8.17
CA CYS A 448 0.49 -8.78 9.49
C CYS A 448 -0.30 -8.06 10.59
N VAL A 449 -0.29 -6.72 10.58
CA VAL A 449 -1.07 -5.90 11.52
C VAL A 449 -2.56 -6.21 11.39
N ALA A 450 -3.09 -6.30 10.17
CA ALA A 450 -4.49 -6.65 9.94
C ALA A 450 -4.87 -8.02 10.55
N ASN A 451 -4.04 -9.05 10.36
CA ASN A 451 -4.31 -10.38 10.91
C ASN A 451 -4.10 -10.46 12.43
N LEU A 452 -3.14 -9.72 12.97
CA LEU A 452 -2.98 -9.57 14.42
C LEU A 452 -4.22 -8.93 15.04
N LEU A 453 -4.69 -7.82 14.47
CA LEU A 453 -5.90 -7.13 14.92
C LEU A 453 -7.14 -8.03 14.82
N LEU A 454 -7.30 -8.81 13.73
CA LEU A 454 -8.37 -9.81 13.62
C LEU A 454 -8.29 -10.89 14.70
N THR A 455 -7.10 -11.41 14.97
CA THR A 455 -6.89 -12.41 16.01
C THR A 455 -7.30 -11.87 17.38
N CYS A 456 -6.93 -10.63 17.68
CA CYS A 456 -7.38 -9.92 18.89
C CYS A 456 -8.90 -9.72 18.91
N CYS A 457 -9.53 -9.38 17.79
CA CYS A 457 -10.99 -9.25 17.69
C CYS A 457 -11.71 -10.57 17.99
N PHE A 458 -11.20 -11.72 17.52
CA PHE A 458 -11.80 -13.03 17.83
C PHE A 458 -11.58 -13.44 19.30
N CYS A 459 -10.40 -13.16 19.87
CA CYS A 459 -10.15 -13.35 21.31
C CYS A 459 -11.13 -12.53 22.16
N LEU A 460 -11.27 -11.23 21.85
CA LEU A 460 -12.21 -10.35 22.53
C LEU A 460 -13.67 -10.75 22.29
N GLY A 461 -13.99 -11.28 21.10
CA GLY A 461 -15.31 -11.86 20.82
C GLY A 461 -15.64 -13.01 21.77
N THR A 462 -14.64 -13.85 22.10
CA THR A 462 -14.78 -14.93 23.09
C THR A 462 -15.06 -14.37 24.48
N VAL A 463 -14.33 -13.32 24.87
CA VAL A 463 -14.57 -12.61 26.14
C VAL A 463 -15.97 -12.00 26.20
N ILE A 464 -16.43 -11.35 25.13
CA ILE A 464 -17.77 -10.76 25.05
C ILE A 464 -18.85 -11.82 25.22
N GLN A 465 -18.68 -12.99 24.59
CA GLN A 465 -19.64 -14.09 24.71
C GLN A 465 -19.67 -14.64 26.14
N LEU A 466 -18.51 -14.82 26.78
CA LEU A 466 -18.40 -15.30 28.16
C LEU A 466 -19.07 -14.34 29.15
N CYS A 467 -18.79 -13.05 29.01
CA CYS A 467 -19.33 -11.99 29.85
C CYS A 467 -20.79 -11.63 29.54
N GLY A 468 -21.38 -12.19 28.49
CA GLY A 468 -22.80 -12.02 28.19
C GLY A 468 -23.70 -13.07 28.84
N GLU A 469 -23.13 -14.23 29.22
CA GLU A 469 -23.89 -15.37 29.77
C GLU A 469 -23.73 -15.47 31.30
N ASP A 470 -22.54 -15.23 31.85
CA ASP A 470 -22.27 -15.35 33.29
C ASP A 470 -21.26 -14.27 33.76
N ASN A 471 -21.78 -13.25 34.45
CA ASN A 471 -20.98 -12.12 34.95
C ASN A 471 -19.97 -12.53 36.04
N ASP A 472 -20.29 -13.54 36.85
CA ASP A 472 -19.44 -13.99 37.95
C ASP A 472 -18.25 -14.78 37.40
N GLN A 473 -18.49 -15.66 36.42
CA GLN A 473 -17.41 -16.35 35.70
C GLN A 473 -16.53 -15.39 34.89
N CYS A 474 -17.13 -14.37 34.27
CA CYS A 474 -16.39 -13.34 33.56
C CYS A 474 -15.40 -12.58 34.46
N TYR A 475 -15.82 -12.20 35.67
CA TYR A 475 -14.95 -11.54 36.62
C TYR A 475 -13.82 -12.46 37.10
N GLN A 476 -14.11 -13.73 37.37
CA GLN A 476 -13.10 -14.69 37.82
C GLN A 476 -12.05 -15.02 36.74
N LEU A 477 -12.46 -15.16 35.47
CA LEU A 477 -11.57 -15.59 34.39
C LEU A 477 -10.82 -14.43 33.71
N VAL A 478 -11.48 -13.27 33.54
CA VAL A 478 -10.96 -12.14 32.76
C VAL A 478 -10.74 -10.87 33.62
N GLY A 479 -11.32 -10.80 34.81
CA GLY A 479 -11.23 -9.61 35.68
C GLY A 479 -12.07 -8.42 35.20
N LEU A 480 -13.06 -8.66 34.33
CA LEU A 480 -14.00 -7.66 33.84
C LEU A 480 -15.37 -7.86 34.46
N ASN A 481 -16.05 -6.75 34.79
CA ASN A 481 -17.40 -6.81 35.37
C ASN A 481 -18.51 -6.84 34.31
N ASP A 482 -18.19 -6.49 33.05
CA ASP A 482 -19.15 -6.34 31.96
C ASP A 482 -18.44 -6.43 30.59
N ALA A 483 -19.16 -6.91 29.57
CA ALA A 483 -18.74 -7.01 28.17
C ALA A 483 -18.49 -5.65 27.48
N ARG A 484 -18.87 -4.54 28.13
CA ARG A 484 -18.69 -3.18 27.60
C ARG A 484 -17.23 -2.86 27.26
N ARG A 485 -16.28 -3.09 28.17
CA ARG A 485 -14.86 -2.77 27.92
C ARG A 485 -14.29 -3.60 26.75
N ALA A 486 -14.63 -4.88 26.70
CA ALA A 486 -14.22 -5.75 25.58
C ALA A 486 -14.81 -5.27 24.24
N SER A 487 -16.07 -4.82 24.25
CA SER A 487 -16.72 -4.21 23.08
C SER A 487 -16.02 -2.92 22.61
N GLU A 488 -15.64 -2.04 23.55
CA GLU A 488 -14.88 -0.82 23.26
C GLU A 488 -13.52 -1.13 22.63
N PHE A 489 -12.81 -2.17 23.11
CA PHE A 489 -11.57 -2.62 22.50
C PHE A 489 -11.75 -3.13 21.07
N VAL A 490 -12.77 -3.94 20.78
CA VAL A 490 -13.04 -4.41 19.39
C VAL A 490 -13.23 -3.23 18.44
N ILE A 491 -13.90 -2.17 18.89
CA ILE A 491 -14.10 -0.94 18.11
C ILE A 491 -12.77 -0.20 17.92
N GLY A 492 -12.00 -0.05 18.99
CA GLY A 492 -10.66 0.54 18.94
C GLY A 492 -9.75 -0.17 17.93
N LEU A 493 -9.73 -1.50 17.94
CA LEU A 493 -8.93 -2.31 16.99
C LEU A 493 -9.39 -2.14 15.54
N THR A 494 -10.71 -2.18 15.30
CA THR A 494 -11.26 -2.01 13.95
C THR A 494 -11.10 -0.58 13.42
N ALA A 495 -11.13 0.44 14.27
CA ALA A 495 -10.81 1.83 13.91
C ALA A 495 -9.31 2.03 13.67
N ALA A 496 -8.45 1.41 14.50
CA ALA A 496 -6.99 1.47 14.36
C ALA A 496 -6.54 0.94 12.99
N MET A 497 -7.18 -0.11 12.47
CA MET A 497 -6.88 -0.64 11.14
C MET A 497 -7.12 0.41 10.02
N LEU A 498 -8.22 1.18 10.11
CA LEU A 498 -8.52 2.23 9.14
C LEU A 498 -7.47 3.35 9.21
N VAL A 499 -7.18 3.82 10.43
CA VAL A 499 -6.21 4.89 10.66
C VAL A 499 -4.82 4.49 10.17
N ALA A 500 -4.33 3.31 10.55
CA ALA A 500 -3.02 2.81 10.11
C ALA A 500 -2.93 2.73 8.58
N SER A 501 -3.97 2.22 7.92
CA SER A 501 -4.03 2.11 6.45
C SER A 501 -4.01 3.48 5.78
N LEU A 502 -4.81 4.43 6.26
CA LEU A 502 -4.86 5.80 5.74
C LEU A 502 -3.55 6.54 5.95
N THR A 503 -2.94 6.43 7.13
CA THR A 503 -1.65 7.05 7.43
C THR A 503 -0.55 6.53 6.51
N ILE A 504 -0.45 5.22 6.29
CA ILE A 504 0.54 4.65 5.35
C ILE A 504 0.28 5.14 3.93
N ILE A 505 -0.98 5.16 3.49
CA ILE A 505 -1.36 5.66 2.16
C ILE A 505 -0.95 7.13 2.00
N ILE A 506 -1.28 7.98 2.96
CA ILE A 506 -0.99 9.41 2.91
C ILE A 506 0.51 9.66 2.94
N LEU A 507 1.26 9.04 3.86
CA LEU A 507 2.71 9.19 3.96
C LEU A 507 3.40 8.78 2.65
N LYS A 508 2.98 7.67 2.04
CA LYS A 508 3.54 7.21 0.76
C LYS A 508 3.09 8.07 -0.41
N ALA A 509 1.87 8.58 -0.41
CA ALA A 509 1.40 9.52 -1.42
C ALA A 509 2.19 10.83 -1.36
N VAL A 510 2.40 11.37 -0.16
CA VAL A 510 3.24 12.56 0.09
C VAL A 510 4.67 12.28 -0.35
N THR A 511 5.27 11.17 0.05
CA THR A 511 6.64 10.77 -0.35
C THR A 511 6.74 10.63 -1.88
N ALA A 512 5.76 10.02 -2.54
CA ALA A 512 5.75 9.86 -3.99
C ALA A 512 5.58 11.18 -4.75
N VAL A 513 4.85 12.14 -4.19
CA VAL A 513 4.66 13.47 -4.78
C VAL A 513 5.86 14.38 -4.51
N THR A 514 6.54 14.20 -3.38
CA THR A 514 7.72 14.96 -2.96
C THR A 514 9.04 14.35 -3.42
N ALA A 515 9.00 13.14 -3.99
CA ALA A 515 10.18 12.47 -4.53
C ALA A 515 10.92 13.39 -5.53
N PRO A 516 12.25 13.53 -5.41
CA PRO A 516 13.03 14.44 -6.23
C PRO A 516 13.00 13.95 -7.67
N THR A 517 12.24 14.65 -8.50
CA THR A 517 12.14 14.40 -9.94
C THR A 517 12.88 15.48 -10.69
N LEU A 518 13.52 15.12 -11.79
CA LEU A 518 14.29 16.03 -12.61
C LEU A 518 13.37 17.10 -13.22
N ARG A 519 13.83 18.35 -13.17
CA ARG A 519 13.14 19.54 -13.67
C ARG A 519 14.05 20.33 -14.59
N LEU A 520 13.46 20.99 -15.58
CA LEU A 520 14.17 21.94 -16.43
C LEU A 520 14.46 23.21 -15.65
N VAL A 521 15.69 23.73 -15.72
CA VAL A 521 16.06 24.98 -15.04
C VAL A 521 15.30 26.17 -15.61
N ALA A 522 15.07 26.20 -16.93
CA ALA A 522 14.37 27.28 -17.62
C ALA A 522 12.91 27.48 -17.17
N THR A 523 12.20 26.39 -16.87
CA THR A 523 10.73 26.42 -16.66
C THR A 523 10.28 25.87 -15.31
N GLY A 524 11.16 25.18 -14.57
CA GLY A 524 10.84 24.49 -13.32
C GLY A 524 9.89 23.28 -13.49
N ARG A 525 9.61 22.87 -14.73
CA ARG A 525 8.70 21.77 -15.07
C ARG A 525 9.46 20.47 -15.31
N ALA A 526 8.78 19.33 -15.14
CA ALA A 526 9.32 18.02 -15.51
C ALA A 526 9.56 17.94 -17.03
N PRO A 527 10.60 17.21 -17.48
CA PRO A 527 10.93 17.10 -18.90
C PRO A 527 9.86 16.31 -19.67
N ILE A 528 9.66 16.67 -20.93
CA ILE A 528 8.76 15.98 -21.86
C ILE A 528 9.53 14.83 -22.51
N LEU A 529 9.06 13.62 -22.27
CA LEU A 529 9.68 12.40 -22.79
C LEU A 529 8.93 11.94 -24.05
N GLU A 530 9.21 12.59 -25.18
CA GLU A 530 8.67 12.20 -26.49
C GLU A 530 9.58 11.18 -27.16
N LEU A 531 8.99 10.14 -27.75
CA LEU A 531 9.72 9.10 -28.47
C LEU A 531 9.68 9.33 -29.98
N PRO A 532 10.81 9.09 -30.69
CA PRO A 532 10.82 9.05 -32.15
C PRO A 532 9.86 8.00 -32.72
N SER A 533 9.33 8.27 -33.92
CA SER A 533 8.45 7.33 -34.62
C SER A 533 9.19 6.02 -34.92
N GLY A 534 8.66 4.89 -34.43
CA GLY A 534 9.24 3.57 -34.63
C GLY A 534 10.20 3.10 -33.53
N CYS A 535 10.39 3.88 -32.45
CA CYS A 535 11.15 3.45 -31.26
C CYS A 535 10.22 3.24 -30.07
N HIS A 536 10.37 2.13 -29.34
CA HIS A 536 9.67 1.90 -28.08
C HIS A 536 10.50 2.30 -26.85
N PHE A 537 11.81 2.42 -26.97
CA PHE A 537 12.71 2.77 -25.87
C PHE A 537 13.41 4.12 -26.10
N HIS A 538 13.63 4.86 -25.01
CA HIS A 538 14.33 6.15 -25.04
C HIS A 538 15.85 5.95 -25.07
N GLY A 539 16.34 4.82 -24.56
CA GLY A 539 17.75 4.46 -24.60
C GLY A 539 17.96 2.97 -24.46
N PHE A 540 19.02 2.46 -25.07
CA PHE A 540 19.57 1.13 -24.88
C PHE A 540 20.86 1.26 -24.08
N ILE A 541 21.07 0.47 -23.01
CA ILE A 541 22.33 0.50 -22.26
C ILE A 541 23.17 -0.74 -22.53
N SER A 542 24.32 -0.54 -23.17
CA SER A 542 25.31 -1.58 -23.46
C SER A 542 26.39 -1.59 -22.37
N HIS A 543 26.72 -2.78 -21.84
CA HIS A 543 27.71 -2.91 -20.78
C HIS A 543 28.38 -4.29 -20.76
N ALA A 544 29.57 -4.36 -20.14
CA ALA A 544 30.23 -5.64 -19.89
C ALA A 544 29.70 -6.28 -18.60
N TRP A 545 29.16 -7.51 -18.70
CA TRP A 545 28.53 -8.20 -17.56
C TRP A 545 29.47 -8.36 -16.36
N GLY A 546 30.76 -8.63 -16.58
CA GLY A 546 31.72 -8.88 -15.50
C GLY A 546 32.06 -7.64 -14.66
N THR A 547 31.90 -6.43 -15.19
CA THR A 547 32.44 -5.20 -14.61
C THR A 547 31.41 -4.07 -14.46
N GLY A 548 30.27 -4.12 -15.17
CA GLY A 548 29.29 -3.03 -15.21
C GLY A 548 27.85 -3.39 -14.85
N GLN A 549 27.54 -4.64 -14.53
CA GLN A 549 26.15 -5.10 -14.36
C GLN A 549 25.41 -4.44 -13.18
N ASP A 550 26.07 -4.33 -12.02
CA ASP A 550 25.49 -3.71 -10.82
C ASP A 550 25.23 -2.21 -11.01
N GLN A 551 26.16 -1.51 -11.66
CA GLN A 551 26.07 -0.07 -11.87
C GLN A 551 25.07 0.29 -12.96
N THR A 552 24.97 -0.48 -14.05
CA THR A 552 23.97 -0.23 -15.09
C THR A 552 22.54 -0.39 -14.56
N HIS A 553 22.27 -1.39 -13.71
CA HIS A 553 21.01 -1.47 -12.97
C HIS A 553 20.76 -0.23 -12.09
N THR A 554 21.80 0.28 -11.44
CA THR A 554 21.72 1.49 -10.61
C THR A 554 21.39 2.71 -11.46
N VAL A 555 22.09 2.92 -12.57
CA VAL A 555 21.86 4.00 -13.54
C VAL A 555 20.42 3.95 -14.04
N VAL A 556 19.97 2.80 -14.55
CA VAL A 556 18.62 2.64 -15.11
C VAL A 556 17.54 2.95 -14.06
N ARG A 557 17.66 2.38 -12.85
CA ARG A 557 16.67 2.58 -11.79
C ARG A 557 16.64 4.02 -11.31
N GLN A 558 17.79 4.66 -11.12
CA GLN A 558 17.86 6.05 -10.70
C GLN A 558 17.33 7.00 -11.78
N LEU A 559 17.64 6.76 -13.07
CA LEU A 559 17.05 7.53 -14.18
C LEU A 559 15.54 7.36 -14.25
N GLN A 560 15.01 6.16 -14.00
CA GLN A 560 13.55 5.93 -13.95
C GLN A 560 12.87 6.65 -12.78
N LEU A 561 13.57 6.81 -11.65
CA LEU A 561 13.09 7.60 -10.51
C LEU A 561 13.12 9.11 -10.82
N LEU A 562 14.23 9.59 -11.41
CA LEU A 562 14.43 11.00 -11.75
C LEU A 562 13.54 11.46 -12.90
N MET A 563 13.31 10.62 -13.92
CA MET A 563 12.50 10.89 -15.10
C MET A 563 11.35 9.87 -15.24
N PRO A 564 10.26 10.00 -14.45
CA PRO A 564 9.20 9.01 -14.44
C PRO A 564 8.47 8.93 -15.79
N GLY A 565 8.58 7.78 -16.45
CA GLY A 565 8.08 7.55 -17.81
C GLY A 565 9.16 7.26 -18.84
N VAL A 566 10.44 7.46 -18.48
CA VAL A 566 11.56 7.02 -19.32
C VAL A 566 11.56 5.50 -19.40
N ARG A 567 11.72 4.99 -20.62
CA ARG A 567 11.81 3.57 -20.94
C ARG A 567 13.22 3.32 -21.41
N ILE A 568 14.01 2.63 -20.61
CA ILE A 568 15.40 2.28 -20.95
C ILE A 568 15.43 0.76 -21.06
N TRP A 569 16.00 0.28 -22.15
CA TRP A 569 16.19 -1.14 -22.39
C TRP A 569 17.49 -1.59 -21.71
N LEU A 570 17.42 -2.65 -20.92
CA LEU A 570 18.56 -3.30 -20.26
C LEU A 570 18.44 -4.82 -20.46
N ASP A 571 19.51 -5.45 -20.91
CA ASP A 571 19.63 -6.88 -21.21
C ASP A 571 19.17 -7.82 -20.07
N VAL A 572 19.53 -7.56 -18.82
CA VAL A 572 19.14 -8.37 -17.65
C VAL A 572 17.62 -8.28 -17.38
N ASP A 573 16.98 -7.20 -17.81
CA ASP A 573 15.56 -6.93 -17.58
C ASP A 573 14.68 -7.24 -18.81
N ASN A 574 15.26 -7.31 -20.02
CA ASN A 574 14.51 -7.30 -21.29
C ASN A 574 14.92 -8.36 -22.32
N LEU A 575 15.97 -9.16 -22.10
CA LEU A 575 16.49 -10.11 -23.10
C LEU A 575 15.98 -11.55 -22.88
N ASP A 576 15.22 -12.09 -23.83
CA ASP A 576 14.81 -13.52 -23.89
C ASP A 576 15.67 -14.34 -24.90
N ASP A 577 16.33 -13.68 -25.86
CA ASP A 577 17.13 -14.29 -26.93
C ASP A 577 18.26 -13.34 -27.37
N VAL A 578 19.51 -13.82 -27.33
CA VAL A 578 20.73 -13.09 -27.70
C VAL A 578 20.81 -12.78 -29.21
N GLY A 579 19.96 -13.41 -30.03
CA GLY A 579 19.83 -13.16 -31.47
C GLY A 579 19.05 -11.90 -31.85
N LYS A 580 18.43 -11.18 -30.89
CA LYS A 580 17.59 -9.99 -31.15
C LYS A 580 18.15 -8.68 -30.58
N LEU A 581 19.42 -8.68 -30.21
CA LEU A 581 20.10 -7.51 -29.63
C LEU A 581 20.11 -6.34 -30.62
N GLU A 582 20.36 -6.61 -31.89
CA GLU A 582 20.43 -5.63 -32.96
C GLU A 582 19.08 -4.96 -33.23
N GLU A 583 17.98 -5.72 -33.17
CA GLU A 583 16.61 -5.19 -33.28
C GLU A 583 16.28 -4.28 -32.09
N SER A 584 16.74 -4.63 -30.89
CA SER A 584 16.52 -3.85 -29.66
C SER A 584 17.29 -2.53 -29.64
N VAL A 585 18.49 -2.51 -30.23
CA VAL A 585 19.26 -1.29 -30.48
C VAL A 585 18.54 -0.39 -31.49
N ALA A 586 18.00 -0.97 -32.56
CA ALA A 586 17.22 -0.22 -33.55
C ALA A 586 15.88 0.30 -33.00
N ASP A 587 15.28 -0.37 -32.01
CA ASP A 587 14.05 0.05 -31.33
C ASP A 587 14.27 1.13 -30.25
N SER A 588 15.52 1.56 -30.06
CA SER A 588 15.93 2.54 -29.05
C SER A 588 16.33 3.89 -29.65
N ALA A 589 15.94 4.98 -29.00
CA ALA A 589 16.22 6.33 -29.50
C ALA A 589 17.67 6.79 -29.28
N THR A 590 18.34 6.32 -28.22
CA THR A 590 19.74 6.62 -27.89
C THR A 590 20.49 5.34 -27.51
N PHE A 591 21.82 5.34 -27.66
CA PHE A 591 22.68 4.22 -27.28
C PHE A 591 23.64 4.66 -26.18
N ILE A 592 23.45 4.12 -24.97
CA ILE A 592 24.22 4.43 -23.78
C ILE A 592 25.28 3.35 -23.59
N ILE A 593 26.55 3.73 -23.52
CA ILE A 593 27.65 2.81 -23.28
C ILE A 593 28.12 2.97 -21.84
N PHE A 594 28.15 1.89 -21.07
CA PHE A 594 28.84 1.84 -19.78
C PHE A 594 30.26 1.27 -19.98
N LEU A 595 31.22 2.18 -20.22
CA LEU A 595 32.63 1.87 -20.43
C LEU A 595 33.29 1.43 -19.12
N SER A 596 33.75 0.18 -19.13
CA SER A 596 34.57 -0.43 -18.09
C SER A 596 35.62 -1.31 -18.75
N ALA A 597 36.62 -1.76 -18.00
CA ALA A 597 37.66 -2.66 -18.47
C ALA A 597 37.05 -3.93 -19.10
N GLY A 598 37.47 -4.28 -20.32
CA GLY A 598 36.95 -5.45 -21.03
C GLY A 598 35.66 -5.22 -21.82
N TYR A 599 35.16 -3.98 -21.91
CA TYR A 599 33.99 -3.64 -22.73
C TYR A 599 34.21 -3.99 -24.21
N PHE A 600 35.35 -3.61 -24.79
CA PHE A 600 35.63 -3.87 -26.21
C PHE A 600 36.06 -5.32 -26.45
N ARG A 601 36.61 -5.99 -25.43
CA ARG A 601 36.91 -7.43 -25.50
C ARG A 601 35.64 -8.29 -25.62
N SER A 602 34.54 -7.85 -25.01
CA SER A 602 33.26 -8.55 -25.07
C SER A 602 32.69 -8.62 -26.49
N TRP A 603 32.42 -9.83 -26.96
CA TRP A 603 31.82 -10.07 -28.27
C TRP A 603 30.39 -9.46 -28.38
N ASN A 604 29.58 -9.59 -27.34
CA ASN A 604 28.21 -9.09 -27.34
C ASN A 604 28.18 -7.55 -27.35
N CYS A 605 29.03 -6.90 -26.55
CA CYS A 605 29.12 -5.44 -26.53
C CYS A 605 29.55 -4.89 -27.89
N ARG A 606 30.50 -5.55 -28.57
CA ARG A 606 30.89 -5.18 -29.95
C ARG A 606 29.74 -5.33 -30.95
N ARG A 607 28.94 -6.40 -30.87
CA ARG A 607 27.75 -6.57 -31.72
C ARG A 607 26.75 -5.43 -31.54
N GLU A 608 26.45 -5.08 -30.30
CA GLU A 608 25.55 -3.98 -29.96
C GLU A 608 26.08 -2.62 -30.46
N LEU A 609 27.38 -2.39 -30.25
CA LEU A 609 28.09 -1.20 -30.72
C LEU A 609 28.03 -1.06 -32.25
N TYR A 610 28.32 -2.13 -33.00
CA TYR A 610 28.23 -2.13 -34.46
C TYR A 610 26.81 -1.94 -34.96
N ALA A 611 25.81 -2.51 -34.27
CA ALA A 611 24.40 -2.28 -34.59
C ALA A 611 23.97 -0.83 -34.35
N ALA A 612 24.50 -0.19 -33.30
CA ALA A 612 24.25 1.23 -33.00
C ALA A 612 24.86 2.14 -34.07
N LEU A 613 26.08 1.86 -34.52
CA LEU A 613 26.74 2.56 -35.63
C LEU A 613 25.95 2.41 -36.94
N ALA A 614 25.59 1.17 -37.30
CA ALA A 614 24.81 0.89 -38.51
C ALA A 614 23.45 1.61 -38.51
N SER A 615 22.83 1.73 -37.34
CA SER A 615 21.54 2.41 -37.14
C SER A 615 21.66 3.93 -36.89
N LYS A 616 22.89 4.49 -36.92
CA LYS A 616 23.19 5.91 -36.64
C LYS A 616 22.57 6.41 -35.34
N ARG A 617 22.67 5.61 -34.27
CA ARG A 617 22.13 5.98 -32.96
C ARG A 617 23.06 6.96 -32.25
N PRO A 618 22.54 8.03 -31.60
CA PRO A 618 23.37 8.92 -30.80
C PRO A 618 24.01 8.20 -29.61
N PHE A 619 25.30 8.42 -29.40
CA PHE A 619 26.10 7.79 -28.35
C PHE A 619 26.10 8.62 -27.06
N ILE A 620 25.87 7.96 -25.92
CA ILE A 620 26.02 8.54 -24.58
C ILE A 620 26.97 7.65 -23.80
N VAL A 621 28.19 8.13 -23.63
CA VAL A 621 29.26 7.34 -23.04
C VAL A 621 29.38 7.65 -21.55
N VAL A 622 29.33 6.61 -20.72
CA VAL A 622 29.44 6.65 -19.26
C VAL A 622 30.65 5.82 -18.87
N HIS A 623 31.62 6.40 -18.17
CA HIS A 623 32.92 5.81 -17.86
C HIS A 623 33.07 5.49 -16.38
N GLU A 624 33.35 4.22 -16.04
CA GLU A 624 33.65 3.80 -14.66
C GLU A 624 35.03 4.32 -14.23
N ALA A 625 35.04 5.24 -13.27
CA ALA A 625 36.27 5.85 -12.75
C ALA A 625 37.01 4.96 -11.76
N ASP A 626 36.31 4.07 -11.05
CA ASP A 626 36.90 3.28 -9.97
C ASP A 626 37.63 2.04 -10.51
N THR A 627 38.96 2.12 -10.56
CA THR A 627 39.82 1.01 -10.99
C THR A 627 39.67 -0.27 -10.16
N ALA A 628 39.31 -0.16 -8.87
CA ALA A 628 39.08 -1.33 -8.00
C ALA A 628 37.76 -2.05 -8.32
N LYS A 629 36.88 -1.41 -9.10
CA LYS A 629 35.55 -1.91 -9.47
C LYS A 629 35.38 -2.10 -10.98
N GLY A 630 36.49 -2.25 -11.69
CA GLY A 630 36.49 -2.51 -13.13
C GLY A 630 36.63 -1.27 -14.01
N GLY A 631 36.93 -0.10 -13.44
CA GLY A 631 37.33 1.08 -14.19
C GLY A 631 38.72 0.93 -14.82
N ALA A 632 38.95 1.66 -15.91
CA ALA A 632 40.25 1.72 -16.59
C ALA A 632 40.51 3.15 -17.07
N SER A 633 41.77 3.53 -17.29
CA SER A 633 42.09 4.85 -17.85
C SER A 633 41.53 4.97 -19.28
N ILE A 634 41.18 6.19 -19.69
CA ILE A 634 40.67 6.45 -21.05
C ILE A 634 41.68 5.97 -22.10
N GLN A 635 42.99 6.17 -21.86
CA GLN A 635 44.03 5.70 -22.77
C GLN A 635 44.04 4.17 -22.88
N ALA A 636 43.94 3.44 -21.77
CA ALA A 636 43.87 1.99 -21.80
C ALA A 636 42.61 1.48 -22.53
N LEU A 637 41.48 2.17 -22.41
CA LEU A 637 40.25 1.84 -23.13
C LEU A 637 40.34 2.16 -24.64
N ARG A 638 41.06 3.22 -25.02
CA ARG A 638 41.38 3.53 -26.42
C ARG A 638 42.28 2.45 -27.03
N ASP A 639 43.29 2.01 -26.30
CA ASP A 639 44.17 0.91 -26.73
C ASP A 639 43.40 -0.41 -26.82
N GLU A 640 42.54 -0.73 -25.84
CA GLU A 640 41.66 -1.91 -25.87
C GLU A 640 40.72 -1.90 -27.09
N CYS A 641 40.18 -0.73 -27.44
CA CYS A 641 39.34 -0.55 -28.62
C CYS A 641 40.11 -0.86 -29.91
N ARG A 642 41.35 -0.36 -30.05
CA ARG A 642 42.21 -0.62 -31.22
C ARG A 642 42.58 -2.09 -31.36
N GLU A 643 42.84 -2.77 -30.25
CA GLU A 643 43.19 -4.19 -30.25
C GLU A 643 41.99 -5.10 -30.55
N SER A 644 40.80 -4.75 -30.05
CA SER A 644 39.63 -5.65 -30.04
C SER A 644 38.63 -5.40 -31.17
N CYS A 645 38.58 -4.19 -31.72
CA CYS A 645 37.73 -3.86 -32.87
C CYS A 645 38.42 -4.27 -34.18
N VAL A 646 37.64 -4.81 -35.12
CA VAL A 646 38.19 -5.36 -36.38
C VAL A 646 38.34 -4.24 -37.43
N GLU A 647 39.43 -4.24 -38.21
CA GLU A 647 39.64 -3.23 -39.28
C GLU A 647 38.69 -3.40 -40.48
N VAL A 648 38.24 -4.63 -40.74
CA VAL A 648 37.34 -4.95 -41.87
C VAL A 648 35.92 -5.12 -41.35
N ALA A 649 34.97 -4.43 -41.99
CA ALA A 649 33.54 -4.56 -41.75
C ALA A 649 33.09 -6.04 -41.77
N PRO A 650 32.47 -6.56 -40.68
CA PRO A 650 31.83 -7.87 -40.73
C PRO A 650 30.76 -7.87 -41.83
N PRO A 651 30.48 -9.01 -42.50
CA PRO A 651 29.48 -9.08 -43.58
C PRO A 651 28.08 -8.61 -43.16
N ALA A 652 27.78 -8.65 -41.86
CA ALA A 652 26.54 -8.18 -41.26
C ALA A 652 26.43 -6.64 -41.14
N TYR A 653 27.53 -5.89 -41.24
CA TYR A 653 27.59 -4.43 -40.99
C TYR A 653 28.45 -3.69 -42.03
N PRO A 654 27.98 -3.55 -43.28
CA PRO A 654 28.77 -2.98 -44.39
C PRO A 654 29.07 -1.48 -44.25
N SER A 655 28.45 -0.78 -43.28
CA SER A 655 28.66 0.64 -43.02
C SER A 655 29.83 0.94 -42.08
N TYR A 656 30.44 -0.07 -41.47
CA TYR A 656 31.52 0.11 -40.49
C TYR A 656 32.87 0.34 -41.19
N SER A 657 33.58 1.39 -40.81
CA SER A 657 34.84 1.83 -41.46
C SER A 657 36.10 1.57 -40.63
N GLY A 658 35.98 0.91 -39.47
CA GLY A 658 37.10 0.41 -38.67
C GLY A 658 37.17 1.01 -37.25
N PRO A 659 38.21 0.66 -36.46
CA PRO A 659 38.35 1.07 -35.06
C PRO A 659 38.39 2.59 -34.87
N ASP A 660 38.91 3.33 -35.83
CA ASP A 660 38.99 4.80 -35.76
C ASP A 660 37.60 5.47 -35.77
N GLU A 661 36.60 4.89 -36.45
CA GLU A 661 35.21 5.37 -36.39
C GLU A 661 34.61 5.17 -34.98
N VAL A 662 34.91 4.03 -34.36
CA VAL A 662 34.49 3.77 -32.97
C VAL A 662 35.15 4.77 -32.02
N LEU A 663 36.45 5.01 -32.19
CA LEU A 663 37.19 5.96 -31.35
C LEU A 663 36.61 7.37 -31.49
N ALA A 664 36.30 7.78 -32.71
CA ALA A 664 35.68 9.08 -32.98
C ALA A 664 34.31 9.22 -32.29
N CYS A 665 33.41 8.23 -32.45
CA CYS A 665 32.08 8.28 -31.85
C CYS A 665 32.07 8.13 -30.31
N VAL A 666 32.96 7.30 -29.75
CA VAL A 666 32.96 6.99 -28.31
C VAL A 666 33.76 7.99 -27.49
N PHE A 667 34.88 8.52 -28.03
CA PHE A 667 35.79 9.38 -27.28
C PHE A 667 35.88 10.82 -27.78
N ASP A 668 35.63 11.08 -29.07
CA ASP A 668 35.94 12.39 -29.66
C ASP A 668 34.67 13.24 -29.98
N GLU A 669 33.50 12.61 -30.19
CA GLU A 669 32.24 13.33 -30.44
C GLU A 669 31.73 14.07 -29.20
N ALA A 670 31.88 13.47 -28.02
CA ALA A 670 31.56 14.09 -26.74
C ALA A 670 32.38 13.46 -25.60
N ASP A 671 32.79 14.27 -24.62
CA ASP A 671 33.52 13.79 -23.46
C ASP A 671 32.72 12.73 -22.68
N PRO A 672 33.32 11.56 -22.36
CA PRO A 672 32.68 10.53 -21.54
C PRO A 672 32.22 11.08 -20.17
N ILE A 673 31.00 10.70 -19.76
CA ILE A 673 30.46 11.04 -18.45
C ILE A 673 31.13 10.15 -17.42
N VAL A 674 31.93 10.74 -16.54
CA VAL A 674 32.54 10.02 -15.42
C VAL A 674 31.43 9.53 -14.48
N TRP A 675 31.36 8.22 -14.25
CA TRP A 675 30.47 7.60 -13.26
C TRP A 675 31.19 7.49 -11.93
N VAL A 676 30.59 8.06 -10.90
CA VAL A 676 31.12 8.05 -9.54
C VAL A 676 30.19 7.21 -8.66
N ARG A 677 30.71 6.22 -7.94
CA ARG A 677 29.90 5.34 -7.08
C ARG A 677 29.43 5.97 -5.75
N VAL A 678 29.64 7.27 -5.56
CA VAL A 678 29.26 8.03 -4.36
C VAL A 678 27.95 8.76 -4.62
N HIS A 679 26.93 8.52 -3.77
CA HIS A 679 25.55 8.98 -3.98
C HIS A 679 25.43 10.47 -4.32
N ASP A 680 26.14 11.35 -3.59
CA ASP A 680 26.11 12.79 -3.79
C ASP A 680 26.57 13.22 -5.18
N PHE A 681 27.50 12.47 -5.79
CA PHE A 681 28.06 12.74 -7.10
C PHE A 681 27.33 11.99 -8.24
N GLN A 682 26.67 10.86 -7.94
CA GLN A 682 25.86 10.12 -8.90
C GLN A 682 24.78 10.99 -9.54
N VAL A 683 24.19 11.90 -8.77
CA VAL A 683 23.14 12.80 -9.27
C VAL A 683 23.65 13.67 -10.42
N GLU A 684 24.89 14.15 -10.35
CA GLU A 684 25.49 14.94 -11.44
C GLU A 684 25.75 14.09 -12.69
N SER A 685 26.25 12.85 -12.54
CA SER A 685 26.38 11.93 -13.66
C SER A 685 25.01 11.63 -14.30
N LEU A 686 23.98 11.40 -13.48
CA LEU A 686 22.61 11.11 -13.93
C LEU A 686 21.96 12.30 -14.64
N LYS A 687 22.21 13.53 -14.18
CA LYS A 687 21.76 14.76 -14.83
C LYS A 687 22.37 14.91 -16.22
N GLU A 688 23.67 14.63 -16.37
CA GLU A 688 24.35 14.66 -17.66
C GLU A 688 23.81 13.58 -18.60
N ILE A 689 23.61 12.35 -18.12
CA ILE A 689 23.00 11.28 -18.93
C ILE A 689 21.59 11.70 -19.38
N ALA A 690 20.76 12.18 -18.45
CA ALA A 690 19.41 12.65 -18.74
C ALA A 690 19.42 13.82 -19.74
N LEU A 691 20.30 14.80 -19.56
CA LEU A 691 20.43 15.96 -20.44
C LEU A 691 20.78 15.54 -21.86
N ARG A 692 21.77 14.65 -22.04
CA ARG A 692 22.17 14.13 -23.35
C ARG A 692 21.04 13.31 -23.98
N MET A 693 20.35 12.47 -23.21
CA MET A 693 19.17 11.74 -23.71
C MET A 693 18.07 12.69 -24.19
N LEU A 694 17.75 13.73 -23.41
CA LEU A 694 16.70 14.69 -23.72
C LEU A 694 17.00 15.48 -24.99
N ARG A 695 18.27 15.86 -25.23
CA ARG A 695 18.71 16.57 -26.47
C ARG A 695 18.35 15.81 -27.74
N HIS A 696 18.33 14.48 -27.70
CA HIS A 696 18.01 13.64 -28.86
C HIS A 696 16.50 13.31 -28.99
N THR A 697 15.66 13.81 -28.10
CA THR A 697 14.20 13.66 -28.25
C THR A 697 13.63 14.63 -29.30
N PRO A 698 12.58 14.24 -30.05
CA PRO A 698 12.00 15.09 -31.09
C PRO A 698 11.52 16.47 -30.60
N TYR A 699 11.03 16.54 -29.36
CA TYR A 699 10.55 17.79 -28.76
C TYR A 699 11.70 18.78 -28.53
N TYR A 700 12.77 18.37 -27.85
CA TYR A 700 13.88 19.25 -27.49
C TYR A 700 14.83 19.53 -28.64
N ALA A 701 14.89 18.66 -29.66
CA ALA A 701 15.54 18.96 -30.93
C ALA A 701 14.95 20.23 -31.60
N ARG A 702 13.64 20.49 -31.39
CA ARG A 702 12.96 21.71 -31.87
C ARG A 702 12.98 22.86 -30.87
N HIS A 703 13.13 22.57 -29.57
CA HIS A 703 13.05 23.54 -28.47
C HIS A 703 14.33 23.57 -27.63
N ASN A 704 15.49 23.68 -28.29
CA ASN A 704 16.79 23.60 -27.61
C ASN A 704 16.99 24.72 -26.57
N SER A 705 16.33 25.87 -26.74
CA SER A 705 16.38 26.99 -25.79
C SER A 705 15.83 26.64 -24.40
N GLU A 706 14.90 25.70 -24.29
CA GLU A 706 14.35 25.25 -22.99
C GLU A 706 15.32 24.35 -22.22
N LEU A 707 16.24 23.69 -22.92
CA LEU A 707 17.20 22.72 -22.38
C LEU A 707 18.60 23.34 -22.17
N ALA A 708 18.88 24.48 -22.80
CA ALA A 708 20.16 25.18 -22.72
C ALA A 708 20.60 25.54 -21.29
N PRO A 709 19.70 25.96 -20.36
CA PRO A 709 20.07 26.22 -18.96
C PRO A 709 20.33 24.96 -18.12
N GLY A 710 20.12 23.76 -18.69
CA GLY A 710 20.33 22.48 -18.03
C GLY A 710 19.13 21.97 -17.23
N VAL A 711 19.40 20.96 -16.42
CA VAL A 711 18.44 20.22 -15.60
C VAL A 711 18.82 20.30 -14.13
N ALA A 712 17.84 20.28 -13.24
CA ALA A 712 18.03 20.32 -11.80
C ALA A 712 17.12 19.32 -11.09
N VAL A 713 17.60 18.77 -9.98
CA VAL A 713 16.91 17.85 -9.09
C VAL A 713 16.58 18.59 -7.78
N PRO A 714 15.32 18.56 -7.29
CA PRO A 714 14.96 19.15 -6.02
C PRO A 714 15.78 18.56 -4.86
N GLY A 715 16.38 19.42 -4.03
CA GLY A 715 17.25 18.97 -2.93
C GLY A 715 18.74 18.88 -3.28
N GLU A 716 19.14 19.28 -4.49
CA GLU A 716 20.54 19.59 -4.80
C GLU A 716 21.11 20.56 -3.77
N VAL A 717 22.40 20.40 -3.44
CA VAL A 717 23.14 21.38 -2.65
C VAL A 717 23.23 22.65 -3.51
N GLY A 718 22.23 23.52 -3.36
CA GLY A 718 22.20 24.81 -4.02
C GLY A 718 23.46 25.60 -3.65
N PRO A 719 23.86 26.57 -4.48
CA PRO A 719 25.10 27.27 -4.25
C PRO A 719 24.99 28.04 -2.92
N PHE A 720 25.89 27.71 -1.99
CA PHE A 720 25.77 28.06 -0.58
C PHE A 720 25.79 29.58 -0.37
N ALA A 721 24.72 30.12 0.22
CA ALA A 721 24.72 31.49 0.72
C ALA A 721 25.49 31.52 2.05
N LEU A 722 26.78 31.92 2.00
CA LEU A 722 27.59 32.13 3.20
C LEU A 722 26.85 33.10 4.15
N SER A 723 26.47 32.64 5.33
CA SER A 723 25.81 33.43 6.38
C SER A 723 26.80 34.32 7.16
N SER A 724 28.09 33.99 7.13
CA SER A 724 29.19 34.74 7.75
C SER A 724 30.40 34.87 6.82
N PRO A 725 31.27 35.87 7.00
CA PRO A 725 32.52 35.94 6.27
C PRO A 725 33.43 34.73 6.59
N ILE A 726 33.96 34.07 5.55
CA ILE A 726 34.90 32.95 5.67
C ILE A 726 36.28 33.36 5.14
N THR A 727 37.31 33.10 5.93
CA THR A 727 38.72 33.20 5.56
C THR A 727 39.29 31.80 5.29
N VAL A 728 39.66 31.50 4.05
CA VAL A 728 40.35 30.25 3.69
C VAL A 728 41.85 30.47 3.78
N LEU A 729 42.50 29.74 4.67
CA LEU A 729 43.94 29.69 4.82
C LEU A 729 44.52 28.65 3.84
N VAL A 730 45.56 29.04 3.11
CA VAL A 730 46.21 28.18 2.11
C VAL A 730 47.72 28.25 2.29
N CYS A 731 48.39 27.10 2.25
CA CYS A 731 49.85 27.01 2.30
C CYS A 731 50.42 27.03 0.88
N ARG A 732 51.48 27.84 0.63
CA ARG A 732 52.15 27.88 -0.68
C ARG A 732 52.92 26.59 -0.99
N ASP A 733 53.50 25.97 0.02
CA ASP A 733 54.23 24.71 -0.11
C ASP A 733 53.28 23.53 -0.42
N ASN A 734 51.98 23.67 -0.13
CA ASN A 734 50.95 22.78 -0.64
C ASN A 734 50.59 23.12 -2.10
N LYS A 735 51.40 22.61 -3.04
CA LYS A 735 51.28 22.86 -4.48
C LYS A 735 49.88 22.51 -5.01
N GLY A 736 49.19 23.49 -5.60
CA GLY A 736 47.84 23.36 -6.16
C GLY A 736 46.71 23.84 -5.24
N ALA A 737 46.97 24.01 -3.93
CA ALA A 737 45.95 24.41 -2.97
C ALA A 737 45.39 25.82 -3.24
N PHE A 738 46.22 26.74 -3.76
CA PHE A 738 45.78 28.09 -4.14
C PHE A 738 44.82 28.09 -5.33
N ASP A 739 44.99 27.17 -6.27
CA ASP A 739 44.12 27.08 -7.45
C ASP A 739 42.75 26.52 -7.04
N VAL A 740 42.72 25.46 -6.23
CA VAL A 740 41.50 24.93 -5.62
C VAL A 740 40.77 25.99 -4.78
N ALA A 741 41.50 26.77 -3.96
CA ALA A 741 40.90 27.85 -3.18
C ALA A 741 40.29 28.96 -4.05
N ARG A 742 40.91 29.28 -5.20
CA ARG A 742 40.35 30.22 -6.19
C ARG A 742 39.10 29.65 -6.86
N GLU A 743 39.07 28.34 -7.17
CA GLU A 743 37.88 27.66 -7.69
C GLU A 743 36.71 27.73 -6.70
N VAL A 744 36.96 27.39 -5.42
CA VAL A 744 35.94 27.50 -4.35
C VAL A 744 35.41 28.94 -4.24
N LYS A 745 36.29 29.95 -4.33
CA LYS A 745 35.89 31.37 -4.32
C LYS A 745 35.04 31.75 -5.53
N ALA A 746 35.36 31.25 -6.72
CA ALA A 746 34.61 31.53 -7.94
C ALA A 746 33.19 30.93 -7.87
N VAL A 747 33.08 29.68 -7.44
CA VAL A 747 31.80 29.00 -7.32
C VAL A 747 30.93 29.58 -6.21
N ALA A 748 31.53 30.03 -5.11
CA ALA A 748 30.83 30.76 -4.04
C ALA A 748 30.26 32.12 -4.51
N ARG A 749 30.84 32.74 -5.55
CA ARG A 749 30.34 33.99 -6.14
C ARG A 749 29.15 33.77 -7.08
N GLU A 750 29.18 32.70 -7.88
CA GLU A 750 28.07 32.35 -8.79
C GLU A 750 26.76 32.05 -8.07
N GLY A 751 26.83 31.61 -6.81
CA GLY A 751 25.66 31.29 -5.99
C GLY A 751 24.81 32.45 -5.54
N ARG A 752 25.36 33.66 -5.55
CA ARG A 752 24.66 34.86 -5.16
C ARG A 752 24.22 35.58 -6.43
N GLY A 753 22.92 35.53 -6.73
CA GLY A 753 22.32 36.39 -7.75
C GLY A 753 22.70 37.86 -7.51
N SER A 754 22.53 38.68 -8.56
CA SER A 754 23.02 40.06 -8.79
C SER A 754 22.79 41.16 -7.72
N ALA A 755 22.52 40.83 -6.45
CA ALA A 755 22.54 41.77 -5.33
C ALA A 755 23.98 42.05 -4.89
N ALA A 756 24.57 43.06 -5.53
CA ALA A 756 25.80 43.69 -5.09
C ALA A 756 25.64 44.25 -3.67
N THR A 757 26.40 43.69 -2.73
CA THR A 757 27.08 44.35 -1.60
C THR A 757 27.80 43.23 -0.83
N ASN A 758 29.05 43.44 -0.44
CA ASN A 758 29.94 42.51 0.28
C ASN A 758 30.76 41.54 -0.59
N ALA A 759 31.62 42.12 -1.44
CA ALA A 759 32.80 41.44 -1.98
C ALA A 759 33.79 40.96 -0.89
N GLU A 760 33.54 41.29 0.39
CA GLU A 760 34.38 41.03 1.56
C GLU A 760 34.05 39.72 2.32
N ALA A 761 33.02 38.97 1.93
CA ALA A 761 32.59 37.78 2.68
C ALA A 761 33.44 36.49 2.45
N PHE A 762 34.34 36.47 1.46
CA PHE A 762 35.22 35.30 1.22
C PHE A 762 36.65 35.74 0.88
N THR A 763 37.57 35.55 1.82
CA THR A 763 38.98 35.95 1.71
C THR A 763 39.89 34.73 1.66
N ILE A 764 40.94 34.80 0.83
CA ILE A 764 41.98 33.78 0.77
C ILE A 764 43.23 34.42 1.38
N ARG A 765 43.81 33.79 2.40
CA ARG A 765 45.04 34.26 3.07
C ARG A 765 46.07 33.15 3.08
N GLU A 766 47.34 33.55 3.05
CA GLU A 766 48.44 32.63 3.23
C GLU A 766 48.50 32.16 4.69
N ALA A 767 48.61 30.85 4.88
CA ALA A 767 48.53 30.23 6.20
C ALA A 767 49.74 30.60 7.08
N ASP A 768 50.94 30.68 6.50
CA ASP A 768 52.17 31.05 7.22
C ASP A 768 52.07 32.48 7.81
N ASP A 769 51.66 33.43 6.97
CA ASP A 769 51.42 34.83 7.35
C ASP A 769 50.34 35.01 8.43
N ALA A 770 49.31 34.16 8.40
CA ALA A 770 48.16 34.24 9.30
C ALA A 770 48.37 33.51 10.63
N LEU A 771 49.20 32.47 10.64
CA LEU A 771 49.40 31.61 11.81
C LEU A 771 50.70 31.92 12.54
N GLU A 772 51.78 32.34 11.87
CA GLU A 772 53.12 32.29 12.48
C GLU A 772 53.72 33.66 12.83
N ARG A 773 53.23 34.76 12.24
CA ARG A 773 53.73 36.10 12.57
C ARG A 773 53.15 36.61 13.89
N ALA A 774 54.01 37.08 14.79
CA ALA A 774 53.66 37.66 16.09
C ALA A 774 52.70 38.88 16.02
N ASN A 775 52.57 39.52 14.84
CA ASN A 775 51.66 40.64 14.55
C ASN A 775 50.57 40.27 13.52
N ALA A 776 50.20 38.99 13.40
CA ALA A 776 49.17 38.58 12.45
C ALA A 776 47.82 39.25 12.76
N ALA A 777 47.24 39.94 11.77
CA ALA A 777 45.93 40.58 11.91
C ALA A 777 44.86 39.54 12.31
N PRO A 778 44.00 39.85 13.31
CA PRO A 778 43.00 38.90 13.80
C PRO A 778 42.13 38.41 12.65
N LEU A 779 41.93 37.08 12.60
CA LEU A 779 41.07 36.45 11.62
C LEU A 779 39.64 36.93 11.87
N GLN A 780 39.13 37.83 11.02
CA GLN A 780 37.75 38.30 11.09
C GLN A 780 36.84 37.23 10.47
N GLY A 781 35.88 36.74 11.24
CA GLY A 781 34.98 35.67 10.82
C GLY A 781 35.58 34.27 10.93
N ARG A 782 34.99 33.31 10.22
CA ARG A 782 35.33 31.88 10.33
C ARG A 782 36.58 31.57 9.51
N ALA A 783 37.59 30.93 10.11
CA ALA A 783 38.81 30.52 9.41
C ALA A 783 38.85 29.00 9.15
N VAL A 784 39.29 28.59 7.96
CA VAL A 784 39.39 27.17 7.56
C VAL A 784 40.70 26.97 6.82
N LEU A 785 41.50 25.96 7.16
CA LEU A 785 42.69 25.59 6.40
C LEU A 785 42.30 24.62 5.27
N LEU A 786 42.50 25.01 4.02
CA LEU A 786 42.30 24.11 2.87
C LEU A 786 43.56 23.27 2.67
N LEU A 787 43.41 21.95 2.80
CA LEU A 787 44.48 20.97 2.62
C LEU A 787 44.23 20.19 1.32
N TYR A 788 44.91 20.58 0.25
CA TYR A 788 44.90 19.81 -0.99
C TYR A 788 45.80 18.58 -0.86
N LEU A 789 45.22 17.39 -1.06
CA LEU A 789 45.88 16.08 -0.96
C LEU A 789 46.16 15.55 -2.37
N ASN A 790 47.44 15.44 -2.71
CA ASN A 790 48.00 14.84 -3.91
C ASN A 790 49.24 14.02 -3.53
N GLU A 791 49.86 13.35 -4.50
CA GLU A 791 51.04 12.49 -4.30
C GLU A 791 52.27 13.21 -3.68
N LYS A 792 52.26 14.55 -3.60
CA LYS A 792 53.37 15.39 -3.11
C LYS A 792 53.05 16.18 -1.85
N THR A 793 51.83 16.09 -1.29
CA THR A 793 51.36 17.03 -0.24
C THR A 793 52.22 17.07 1.02
N PHE A 794 52.73 15.93 1.50
CA PHE A 794 53.59 15.85 2.69
C PHE A 794 55.06 15.50 2.36
N LEU A 795 55.44 15.64 1.09
CA LEU A 795 56.80 15.40 0.62
C LEU A 795 57.58 16.72 0.43
N ASP A 796 57.13 17.79 1.07
CA ASP A 796 57.79 19.08 1.00
C ASP A 796 59.12 19.04 1.78
N PRO A 797 60.26 19.47 1.18
CA PRO A 797 61.59 19.35 1.80
C PRO A 797 61.73 20.06 3.15
N SER A 798 60.89 21.06 3.39
CA SER A 798 60.90 21.91 4.59
C SER A 798 59.95 21.42 5.70
N GLY A 799 59.07 20.44 5.43
CA GLY A 799 58.03 19.99 6.37
C GLY A 799 57.04 21.09 6.79
N THR A 800 56.99 22.19 6.04
CA THR A 800 56.13 23.34 6.26
C THR A 800 54.66 22.93 6.27
N VAL A 801 54.23 22.06 5.35
CA VAL A 801 52.80 21.67 5.23
C VAL A 801 52.35 20.96 6.50
N ALA A 802 53.12 19.98 6.98
CA ALA A 802 52.81 19.25 8.20
C ALA A 802 52.76 20.18 9.43
N ARG A 803 53.71 21.10 9.54
CA ARG A 803 53.82 22.06 10.65
C ARG A 803 52.65 23.06 10.67
N ILE A 804 52.23 23.56 9.51
CA ILE A 804 51.07 24.46 9.38
C ILE A 804 49.78 23.73 9.71
N VAL A 805 49.61 22.47 9.25
CA VAL A 805 48.44 21.65 9.61
C VAL A 805 48.40 21.43 11.13
N GLN A 806 49.54 21.08 11.75
CA GLN A 806 49.64 20.92 13.20
C GLN A 806 49.25 22.21 13.93
N THR A 807 49.84 23.34 13.53
CA THR A 807 49.58 24.66 14.14
C THR A 807 48.13 25.10 13.98
N ALA A 808 47.49 24.79 12.85
CA ALA A 808 46.08 25.05 12.62
C ALA A 808 45.19 24.22 13.57
N MET A 809 45.49 22.93 13.74
CA MET A 809 44.76 22.05 14.65
C MET A 809 44.97 22.44 16.12
N ASP A 810 46.18 22.84 16.52
CA ASP A 810 46.49 23.37 17.86
C ASP A 810 45.68 24.63 18.20
N ARG A 811 45.30 25.41 17.18
CA ARG A 811 44.48 26.62 17.31
C ARG A 811 42.98 26.38 17.11
N GLY A 812 42.54 25.13 16.97
CA GLY A 812 41.14 24.78 16.71
C GLY A 812 40.62 25.26 15.36
N ILE A 813 41.49 25.46 14.36
CA ILE A 813 41.08 25.84 13.01
C ILE A 813 40.70 24.58 12.25
N ALA A 814 39.47 24.54 11.72
CA ALA A 814 38.98 23.41 10.94
C ALA A 814 39.83 23.16 9.69
N ILE A 815 40.17 21.90 9.45
CA ILE A 815 40.90 21.46 8.25
C ILE A 815 39.89 20.95 7.22
N ALA A 816 39.96 21.45 6.00
CA ALA A 816 39.17 20.99 4.86
C ALA A 816 40.08 20.19 3.89
N PRO A 817 40.23 18.86 4.08
CA PRO A 817 40.98 18.03 3.17
C PRO A 817 40.24 17.86 1.83
N VAL A 818 40.91 18.13 0.73
CA VAL A 818 40.41 17.97 -0.65
C VAL A 818 41.36 17.02 -1.39
N ALA A 819 40.90 15.84 -1.78
CA ALA A 819 41.72 14.80 -2.36
C ALA A 819 41.59 14.73 -3.88
N GLU A 820 42.68 14.99 -4.59
CA GLU A 820 42.76 14.87 -6.04
C GLU A 820 42.52 13.42 -6.48
N GLN A 821 41.62 13.23 -7.45
CA GLN A 821 41.34 11.93 -8.06
C GLN A 821 41.94 11.79 -9.46
N ASP A 822 42.36 12.88 -10.09
CA ASP A 822 43.00 12.85 -11.41
C ASP A 822 44.49 12.47 -11.30
N PRO A 823 44.92 11.32 -11.86
CA PRO A 823 46.33 10.92 -11.86
C PRO A 823 47.26 11.94 -12.55
N ALA A 824 46.79 12.67 -13.57
CA ALA A 824 47.59 13.68 -14.26
C ALA A 824 47.90 14.89 -13.36
N SER A 825 47.02 15.16 -12.40
CA SER A 825 47.15 16.22 -11.40
C SER A 825 47.75 15.71 -10.07
N GLY A 826 48.21 14.47 -10.02
CA GLY A 826 48.84 13.85 -8.84
C GLY A 826 47.86 13.14 -7.89
N GLY A 827 46.67 12.79 -8.36
CA GLY A 827 45.73 11.94 -7.63
C GLY A 827 46.27 10.53 -7.44
N CYS A 828 46.11 9.97 -6.23
CA CYS A 828 46.58 8.63 -5.90
C CYS A 828 45.63 7.93 -4.92
N ALA A 829 45.83 6.63 -4.72
CA ALA A 829 45.01 5.86 -3.78
C ALA A 829 45.14 6.42 -2.37
N PHE A 830 44.02 6.53 -1.63
CA PHE A 830 43.98 7.19 -0.31
C PHE A 830 45.00 6.62 0.70
N ARG A 831 45.35 5.33 0.60
CA ARG A 831 46.40 4.69 1.40
C ARG A 831 47.76 5.41 1.29
N GLN A 832 48.08 5.95 0.13
CA GLN A 832 49.33 6.65 -0.10
C GLN A 832 49.38 7.98 0.68
N PHE A 833 48.27 8.70 0.80
CA PHE A 833 48.19 9.86 1.70
C PHE A 833 48.48 9.47 3.13
N PHE A 834 47.90 8.35 3.61
CA PHE A 834 48.15 7.84 4.95
C PHE A 834 49.62 7.44 5.19
N GLN A 835 50.32 6.96 4.17
CA GLN A 835 51.74 6.62 4.27
C GLN A 835 52.65 7.87 4.29
N GLN A 836 52.24 8.94 3.60
CA GLN A 836 53.02 10.18 3.50
C GLN A 836 52.79 11.12 4.70
N THR A 837 51.64 11.06 5.35
CA THR A 837 51.33 11.91 6.51
C THR A 837 52.21 11.55 7.71
N PRO A 838 52.84 12.54 8.40
CA PRO A 838 53.59 12.28 9.63
C PRO A 838 52.75 11.60 10.73
N GLN A 839 53.35 10.64 11.46
CA GLN A 839 52.64 9.86 12.50
C GLN A 839 51.98 10.73 13.58
N VAL A 840 52.58 11.88 13.90
CA VAL A 840 52.06 12.85 14.89
C VAL A 840 50.65 13.32 14.51
N LEU A 841 50.37 13.54 13.22
CA LEU A 841 49.06 14.01 12.75
C LEU A 841 48.02 12.87 12.63
N GLN A 842 48.46 11.61 12.65
CA GLN A 842 47.56 10.45 12.55
C GLN A 842 47.05 9.98 13.92
N GLN A 843 47.80 10.23 14.98
CA GLN A 843 47.51 9.77 16.34
C GLN A 843 46.78 10.84 17.17
N PRO A 844 46.12 10.47 18.28
CA PRO A 844 45.59 11.44 19.25
C PRO A 844 46.71 12.36 19.77
N PRO A 845 46.50 13.68 19.91
CA PRO A 845 45.20 14.37 19.91
C PRO A 845 44.69 14.85 18.53
N TYR A 846 45.48 14.77 17.45
CA TYR A 846 45.17 15.42 16.17
C TYR A 846 44.23 14.63 15.27
N LYS A 847 44.55 13.36 14.96
CA LYS A 847 43.71 12.48 14.12
C LYS A 847 43.19 13.13 12.81
N LEU A 848 44.09 13.66 11.98
CA LEU A 848 43.77 14.40 10.75
C LEU A 848 42.76 13.74 9.81
N PHE A 849 42.76 12.40 9.72
CA PHE A 849 41.91 11.64 8.80
C PHE A 849 40.59 11.15 9.40
N ASP A 850 40.24 11.53 10.63
CA ASP A 850 38.86 11.37 11.13
C ASP A 850 37.90 12.27 10.32
N THR A 851 38.44 13.33 9.70
CA THR A 851 37.75 14.22 8.77
C THR A 851 37.72 13.63 7.35
N LEU A 852 36.52 13.39 6.81
CA LEU A 852 36.34 12.86 5.44
C LEU A 852 36.79 13.87 4.37
N ALA A 853 37.81 13.49 3.59
CA ALA A 853 38.28 14.28 2.45
C ALA A 853 37.21 14.44 1.37
N VAL A 854 37.14 15.62 0.78
CA VAL A 854 36.30 15.90 -0.39
C VAL A 854 37.03 15.39 -1.64
N PRO A 855 36.52 14.38 -2.36
CA PRO A 855 37.15 13.92 -3.59
C PRO A 855 36.96 14.96 -4.71
N LEU A 856 38.06 15.37 -5.33
CA LEU A 856 38.06 16.28 -6.47
C LEU A 856 38.22 15.46 -7.75
N TYR A 857 37.15 15.34 -8.53
CA TYR A 857 37.14 14.57 -9.77
C TYR A 857 37.55 15.44 -10.98
N PRO A 858 38.12 14.83 -12.04
CA PRO A 858 38.59 15.58 -13.23
C PRO A 858 37.46 16.27 -14.01
N SER A 859 36.27 15.67 -14.07
CA SER A 859 35.14 16.22 -14.83
C SER A 859 34.64 17.54 -14.22
N SER A 860 34.40 18.55 -15.06
CA SER A 860 33.98 19.90 -14.64
C SER A 860 32.74 19.92 -13.73
N GLN A 861 31.72 19.10 -14.01
CA GLN A 861 30.48 19.02 -13.21
C GLN A 861 30.73 18.48 -11.81
N HIS A 862 31.40 17.32 -11.68
CA HIS A 862 31.71 16.75 -10.37
C HIS A 862 32.73 17.60 -9.60
N ARG A 863 33.67 18.29 -10.30
CA ARG A 863 34.59 19.25 -9.70
C ARG A 863 33.85 20.47 -9.15
N LYS A 864 32.85 20.98 -9.87
CA LYS A 864 31.96 22.05 -9.41
C LYS A 864 31.15 21.62 -8.19
N ALA A 865 30.56 20.42 -8.21
CA ALA A 865 29.82 19.89 -7.06
C ALA A 865 30.71 19.67 -5.83
N ALA A 866 31.93 19.14 -6.02
CA ALA A 866 32.91 18.95 -4.96
C ALA A 866 33.32 20.29 -4.32
N THR A 867 33.64 21.30 -5.14
CA THR A 867 34.04 22.63 -4.66
C THR A 867 32.91 23.39 -3.98
N GLN A 868 31.64 23.17 -4.35
CA GLN A 868 30.47 23.69 -3.62
C GLN A 868 30.34 23.09 -2.21
N GLY A 869 30.70 21.81 -2.04
CA GLY A 869 30.62 21.10 -0.76
C GLY A 869 31.73 21.44 0.25
N VAL A 870 32.83 22.07 -0.19
CA VAL A 870 33.96 22.44 0.68
C VAL A 870 33.50 23.47 1.74
N PRO A 871 32.76 24.53 1.33
CA PRO A 871 31.85 25.38 2.10
C PRO A 871 31.26 24.82 3.38
N THR A 872 30.36 23.88 3.11
CA THR A 872 29.36 23.30 3.99
C THR A 872 29.96 22.26 4.91
N ARG A 873 30.90 21.45 4.43
CA ARG A 873 31.63 20.51 5.30
C ARG A 873 32.47 21.28 6.31
N ALA A 874 33.14 22.35 5.89
CA ALA A 874 33.85 23.22 6.83
C ALA A 874 32.90 23.90 7.84
N ALA A 875 31.61 24.06 7.50
CA ALA A 875 30.56 24.64 8.34
C ALA A 875 29.93 23.70 9.38
N SER A 876 29.80 22.40 9.04
CA SER A 876 29.13 21.40 9.87
C SER A 876 29.93 20.93 11.09
N TYR A 877 31.26 21.08 11.07
CA TYR A 877 32.11 20.63 12.18
C TYR A 877 31.89 21.44 13.48
N ASP A 878 31.50 22.71 13.39
CA ASP A 878 31.19 23.52 14.58
C ASP A 878 29.87 23.12 15.26
N VAL A 879 28.87 22.62 14.53
CA VAL A 879 27.59 22.26 15.16
C VAL A 879 27.78 21.05 16.07
N GLN A 880 28.70 20.16 15.71
CA GLN A 880 29.09 19.02 16.54
C GLN A 880 29.90 19.49 17.76
N GLU A 881 30.82 20.43 17.59
CA GLU A 881 31.66 20.97 18.66
C GLU A 881 30.89 21.87 19.64
N GLU A 882 29.91 22.64 19.14
CA GLU A 882 28.99 23.47 19.92
C GLU A 882 27.95 22.60 20.66
N ALA A 883 27.50 21.50 20.05
CA ALA A 883 26.66 20.49 20.70
C ALA A 883 27.42 19.70 21.78
N ASP A 884 28.68 19.33 21.52
CA ASP A 884 29.56 18.65 22.48
C ASP A 884 29.98 19.59 23.61
N ALA A 885 30.22 20.87 23.33
CA ALA A 885 30.44 21.92 24.33
C ALA A 885 29.18 22.19 25.17
N LEU A 886 27.99 22.20 24.57
CA LEU A 886 26.71 22.29 25.31
C LEU A 886 26.47 21.05 26.17
N ALA A 887 26.81 19.86 25.68
CA ALA A 887 26.71 18.60 26.42
C ALA A 887 27.66 18.59 27.62
N LEU A 888 28.91 19.05 27.44
CA LEU A 888 29.90 19.17 28.50
C LEU A 888 29.53 20.26 29.52
N HIS A 889 28.93 21.37 29.09
CA HIS A 889 28.40 22.41 29.96
C HIS A 889 27.20 21.91 30.76
N ARG A 890 26.27 21.18 30.13
CA ARG A 890 25.13 20.52 30.79
C ARG A 890 25.58 19.50 31.82
N GLU A 891 26.64 18.74 31.54
CA GLU A 891 27.21 17.78 32.48
C GLU A 891 27.91 18.45 33.67
N ARG A 892 28.62 19.57 33.45
CA ARG A 892 29.19 20.41 34.53
C ARG A 892 28.11 21.06 35.40
N VAL A 893 27.02 21.55 34.80
CA VAL A 893 25.87 22.10 35.52
C VAL A 893 25.15 21.00 36.32
N LEU A 894 24.96 19.81 35.75
CA LEU A 894 24.38 18.65 36.45
C LEU A 894 25.26 18.14 37.61
N LYS A 895 26.60 18.19 37.49
CA LYS A 895 27.53 17.85 38.58
C LYS A 895 27.55 18.92 39.68
N SER A 896 27.37 20.20 39.32
CA SER A 896 27.25 21.32 40.28
C SER A 896 25.95 21.26 41.11
N LEU A 897 24.86 20.73 40.55
CA LEU A 897 23.54 20.64 41.20
C LEU A 897 23.35 19.42 42.12
N ARG A 898 24.36 18.54 42.28
CA ARG A 898 24.23 17.30 43.07
C ARG A 898 24.17 17.40 44.61
N PRO A 899 24.49 18.50 45.33
CA PRO A 899 24.46 18.43 46.80
C PRO A 899 23.10 18.73 47.46
N LEU A 900 21.98 18.83 46.72
CA LEU A 900 20.71 19.35 47.28
C LEU A 900 19.52 18.37 47.38
N VAL A 901 19.71 17.06 47.24
CA VAL A 901 18.62 16.09 47.45
C VAL A 901 19.03 15.05 48.51
N LYS A 902 18.51 15.23 49.73
CA LYS A 902 18.54 14.23 50.80
C LYS A 902 17.63 13.05 50.42
N GLU A 903 18.18 11.83 50.44
CA GLU A 903 17.41 10.58 50.43
C GLU A 903 16.69 10.36 51.77
N PRO A 904 15.45 9.83 51.77
CA PRO A 904 14.93 9.07 52.89
C PRO A 904 15.01 7.56 52.60
N THR A 905 15.59 6.87 53.58
CA THR A 905 15.60 5.42 53.80
C THR A 905 14.20 4.80 53.86
N ALA A 906 14.00 3.61 53.28
CA ALA A 906 13.54 2.39 53.98
C ALA A 906 13.07 1.24 53.04
N THR A 907 13.70 0.08 53.26
CA THR A 907 13.13 -1.29 53.39
C THR A 907 12.48 -2.07 52.23
N ALA A 908 13.25 -3.07 51.77
CA ALA A 908 12.94 -4.45 51.35
C ALA A 908 11.49 -5.00 51.39
N SER A 909 11.04 -5.69 50.32
CA SER A 909 11.21 -7.15 50.17
C SER A 909 10.45 -7.74 48.95
N THR A 910 10.95 -8.88 48.46
CA THR A 910 10.35 -9.91 47.55
C THR A 910 10.48 -9.75 46.02
N ALA A 911 11.19 -10.73 45.44
CA ALA A 911 11.47 -11.02 44.00
C ALA A 911 10.51 -12.14 43.50
N PRO A 912 10.59 -12.75 42.26
CA PRO A 912 11.60 -12.63 41.17
C PRO A 912 11.07 -12.70 39.69
N ALA A 913 12.04 -12.60 38.75
CA ALA A 913 12.08 -13.09 37.35
C ALA A 913 11.16 -12.37 36.33
N VAL A 914 11.54 -12.02 35.09
CA VAL A 914 12.32 -12.68 34.02
C VAL A 914 12.75 -11.57 33.03
N TRP A 915 13.90 -11.71 32.37
CA TRP A 915 14.19 -11.42 30.93
C TRP A 915 15.69 -11.17 30.73
N ALA A 916 16.39 -12.26 30.38
CA ALA A 916 17.74 -12.28 29.85
C ALA A 916 17.70 -12.67 28.36
N PHE A 917 18.83 -12.42 27.67
CA PHE A 917 19.15 -12.56 26.24
C PHE A 917 18.90 -11.28 25.42
N SER A 918 19.88 -10.66 24.75
CA SER A 918 21.08 -11.20 24.10
C SER A 918 22.25 -10.20 23.99
N ARG A 919 23.47 -10.64 24.32
CA ARG A 919 24.74 -10.12 23.79
C ARG A 919 25.70 -11.29 23.63
N GLY A 920 26.40 -11.33 22.49
CA GLY A 920 27.62 -12.11 22.31
C GLY A 920 27.62 -12.92 21.02
N LEU A 921 28.31 -12.39 20.01
CA LEU A 921 29.10 -13.18 19.06
C LEU A 921 30.06 -12.24 18.32
N SER A 922 31.25 -12.14 18.90
CA SER A 922 32.50 -11.84 18.20
C SER A 922 33.14 -13.18 17.82
N ALA A 923 33.36 -13.38 16.52
CA ALA A 923 34.40 -14.22 15.94
C ALA A 923 34.80 -13.56 14.61
#